data_AF-A0A931FBY4-F1
#
_entry.id   AF-A0A931FBY4-F1
#
_cell.length_a   1.000
_cell.length_b   1.000
_cell.length_c   1.000
_cell.angle_alpha   90.00
_cell.angle_beta   90.00
_cell.angle_gamma   90.00
#
_symmetry.space_group_name_H-M   'P 1'
#
loop_
_entity.id
_entity.type
_entity.pdbx_description
1 polymer ?
#
loop_
_entity_poly.entity_id
_entity_poly.type
_entity_poly.pdbx_seq_one_letter_code
_entity_poly.pdbx_strand_id
1 'polypeptide(L)'
;MSAKRLRAVGVACAAVAGLALAPQASAHSPATTAHVTAAHAPGAPHYDHVFMVVLENHGYTDLIGNPAAPNLNALARTYGSATNYSAVTHPSEVNYIAMLGGSTFGVQGYDNPYYVNKVDAPSLISELDQARVSWKGYFQNLPHPGYQGICYPANCNGSPDKDPLYAAKHNGIANFTTDWNAADWSRQVGFGQLTQDLRTGHVPQFGYVVPSECLDMHGDPPYCVDSGTTGGSDPEDQRLVATGDAQLGSLVAEITGASFWKQGDNAIDVVVDEGDETDTSGAGGGRTVNVVVTSHGPRHLQAGAAYSHYSMLRTIQDNFGVACLQHSCDATTAPMSPMYAVTGKGSAAQAFRPLPVPTYATPTPVPTEPVTTTTFTGSRAGWTVQPQPQLGTADNNYGAVAVVSPKDVWAVGSMLPDTAAGNQDAMLSLAAHYDGTKWTNTPIGVAGTNFNALYGVAAVPGRAWAVGVMMDDRGQSHSLVQAWDGHAWHPAALPKLTSVHDTLYSVTASSADDVWAVGDQENANGGFSALVEHFDGHRWSVVDAAEPGATGNHLYGVTAQGPHDIWAVGQRNGTTGDTPLVEHYDGRRWTAVTVPDAGITSSLLQAVTVTADGQVWAAGQSDDAAHTARPLVLHRDAHGHWTATLLSQMGSGFGDVTGIAVAHGVPTLVGSYLDTTTEFLDPLVASLKDGRWQTVDVPYLNTNDCVVAAIAATRDGQLFAVGYGHGDNGRFALVEHHAG
;
A
#
# COMPACT_ATOMS: atom_id res chain seq x y z
N MET A 1 -22.72 33.72 -43.91
CA MET A 1 -23.04 32.39 -44.47
C MET A 1 -23.10 31.41 -43.30
N SER A 2 -24.18 30.62 -43.25
CA SER A 2 -24.54 29.53 -42.33
C SER A 2 -24.51 29.75 -40.81
N ALA A 3 -25.69 30.07 -40.29
CA ALA A 3 -26.12 29.94 -38.90
C ALA A 3 -27.03 28.70 -38.73
N LYS A 4 -26.94 27.99 -37.60
CA LYS A 4 -27.95 27.04 -37.10
C LYS A 4 -28.31 27.48 -35.67
N ARG A 5 -29.33 28.31 -35.47
CA ARG A 5 -30.78 28.01 -35.23
C ARG A 5 -31.05 27.12 -34.01
N LEU A 6 -31.29 27.78 -32.88
CA LEU A 6 -32.14 27.30 -31.78
C LEU A 6 -33.58 27.06 -32.30
N ARG A 7 -34.22 25.97 -31.87
CA ARG A 7 -35.67 25.80 -31.93
C ARG A 7 -36.21 25.42 -30.56
N ALA A 8 -37.03 26.32 -30.03
CA ALA A 8 -38.00 26.05 -28.98
C ALA A 8 -39.19 25.28 -29.56
N VAL A 9 -39.69 24.30 -28.80
CA VAL A 9 -41.00 23.65 -28.93
C VAL A 9 -41.45 23.49 -27.47
N GLY A 10 -42.53 24.06 -26.95
CA GLY A 10 -43.87 24.18 -27.53
C GLY A 10 -44.77 23.16 -26.84
N VAL A 11 -45.17 23.44 -25.60
CA VAL A 11 -46.03 22.60 -24.75
C VAL A 11 -47.41 22.41 -25.39
N ALA A 12 -47.84 21.17 -25.56
CA ALA A 12 -49.22 20.81 -25.89
C ALA A 12 -49.76 19.83 -24.85
N CYS A 13 -50.74 20.30 -24.07
CA CYS A 13 -51.55 19.48 -23.17
C CYS A 13 -52.44 18.51 -23.97
N ALA A 14 -52.35 17.22 -23.67
CA ALA A 14 -53.39 16.25 -23.98
C ALA A 14 -53.71 15.46 -22.70
N ALA A 15 -54.93 15.64 -22.20
CA ALA A 15 -55.49 14.88 -21.09
C ALA A 15 -55.83 13.46 -21.56
N VAL A 16 -55.34 12.45 -20.83
CA VAL A 16 -55.85 11.07 -20.90
C VAL A 16 -56.15 10.61 -19.48
N ALA A 17 -57.39 10.13 -19.31
CA ALA A 17 -58.03 9.77 -18.06
C ALA A 17 -57.33 8.61 -17.33
N GLY A 18 -57.40 8.66 -16.00
CA GLY A 18 -56.74 7.73 -15.10
C GLY A 18 -57.32 6.31 -15.10
N LEU A 19 -56.41 5.34 -15.00
CA LEU A 19 -56.65 4.11 -14.26
C LEU A 19 -55.71 4.12 -13.05
N ALA A 20 -56.30 4.11 -11.85
CA ALA A 20 -55.57 3.85 -10.62
C ALA A 20 -55.16 2.37 -10.59
N LEU A 21 -53.87 2.11 -10.76
CA LEU A 21 -53.24 0.84 -10.40
C LEU A 21 -52.59 1.03 -9.03
N ALA A 22 -53.12 0.34 -8.03
CA ALA A 22 -52.55 0.26 -6.70
C ALA A 22 -51.10 -0.28 -6.78
N PRO A 23 -50.17 0.21 -5.94
CA PRO A 23 -48.84 -0.39 -5.87
C PRO A 23 -49.00 -1.80 -5.30
N GLN A 24 -48.78 -2.82 -6.14
CA GLN A 24 -48.52 -4.15 -5.63
C GLN A 24 -47.15 -4.12 -4.99
N ALA A 25 -47.14 -4.16 -3.66
CA ALA A 25 -45.96 -4.53 -2.90
C ALA A 25 -45.58 -5.97 -3.30
N SER A 26 -44.63 -6.10 -4.22
CA SER A 26 -43.93 -7.35 -4.43
C SER A 26 -43.12 -7.61 -3.17
N ALA A 27 -43.66 -8.44 -2.29
CA ALA A 27 -42.91 -9.03 -1.19
C ALA A 27 -41.71 -9.76 -1.80
N HIS A 28 -40.53 -9.15 -1.68
CA HIS A 28 -39.27 -9.82 -1.97
C HIS A 28 -39.14 -10.91 -0.89
N SER A 29 -39.46 -12.14 -1.27
CA SER A 29 -39.07 -13.29 -0.47
C SER A 29 -37.54 -13.35 -0.53
N PRO A 30 -36.84 -13.54 0.60
CA PRO A 30 -35.40 -13.75 0.57
C PRO A 30 -35.16 -14.99 -0.28
N ALA A 31 -34.41 -14.84 -1.37
CA ALA A 31 -33.98 -15.96 -2.17
C ALA A 31 -33.00 -16.76 -1.30
N THR A 32 -33.49 -17.85 -0.70
CA THR A 32 -32.61 -18.92 -0.23
C THR A 32 -31.88 -19.49 -1.44
N THR A 33 -30.61 -19.13 -1.60
CA THR A 33 -29.68 -19.82 -2.49
C THR A 33 -29.63 -21.29 -2.06
N ALA A 34 -30.21 -22.16 -2.89
CA ALA A 34 -30.13 -23.59 -2.67
C ALA A 34 -28.69 -24.03 -2.96
N HIS A 35 -27.98 -24.51 -1.94
CA HIS A 35 -26.72 -25.21 -2.10
C HIS A 35 -26.93 -26.41 -3.02
N VAL A 36 -26.38 -26.34 -4.23
CA VAL A 36 -26.20 -27.54 -5.06
C VAL A 36 -24.93 -28.19 -4.55
N THR A 37 -25.05 -29.23 -3.73
CA THR A 37 -23.93 -30.13 -3.44
C THR A 37 -23.53 -30.77 -4.77
N ALA A 38 -22.52 -30.22 -5.43
CA ALA A 38 -21.87 -30.91 -6.54
C ALA A 38 -21.28 -32.20 -5.99
N ALA A 39 -21.77 -33.35 -6.47
CA ALA A 39 -21.15 -34.63 -6.14
C ALA A 39 -19.69 -34.60 -6.66
N HIS A 40 -18.73 -34.95 -5.80
CA HIS A 40 -17.31 -35.10 -6.16
C HIS A 40 -17.19 -35.78 -7.52
N ALA A 41 -16.58 -35.09 -8.50
CA ALA A 41 -16.43 -35.62 -9.85
C ALA A 41 -15.68 -36.97 -9.76
N PRO A 42 -16.28 -38.10 -10.14
CA PRO A 42 -15.65 -39.41 -9.97
C PRO A 42 -14.33 -39.47 -10.75
N GLY A 43 -13.20 -39.58 -10.03
CA GLY A 43 -11.86 -39.67 -10.62
C GLY A 43 -11.07 -38.36 -10.71
N ALA A 44 -11.52 -37.27 -10.05
CA ALA A 44 -10.69 -36.09 -9.85
C ALA A 44 -9.41 -36.45 -9.06
N PRO A 45 -8.23 -35.95 -9.45
CA PRO A 45 -7.02 -36.10 -8.64
C PRO A 45 -7.22 -35.49 -7.25
N HIS A 46 -6.76 -36.17 -6.21
CA HIS A 46 -6.74 -35.64 -4.84
C HIS A 46 -5.29 -35.39 -4.42
N TYR A 47 -5.05 -34.17 -3.96
CA TYR A 47 -3.82 -33.67 -3.38
C TYR A 47 -4.05 -33.37 -1.90
N ASP A 48 -3.12 -33.82 -1.07
CA ASP A 48 -3.12 -33.62 0.37
C ASP A 48 -2.92 -32.15 0.72
N HIS A 49 -2.07 -31.47 -0.05
CA HIS A 49 -1.80 -30.04 0.06
C HIS A 49 -1.76 -29.36 -1.32
N VAL A 50 -2.50 -28.26 -1.46
CA VAL A 50 -2.50 -27.39 -2.65
C VAL A 50 -2.16 -25.96 -2.20
N PHE A 51 -1.04 -25.45 -2.71
CA PHE A 51 -0.67 -24.04 -2.57
C PHE A 51 -1.05 -23.29 -3.84
N MET A 52 -1.72 -22.16 -3.71
CA MET A 52 -1.98 -21.23 -4.79
C MET A 52 -1.08 -20.02 -4.57
N VAL A 53 -0.13 -19.79 -5.48
CA VAL A 53 0.79 -18.64 -5.46
C VAL A 53 0.35 -17.67 -6.53
N VAL A 54 -0.03 -16.46 -6.14
CA VAL A 54 -0.47 -15.40 -7.06
C VAL A 54 0.68 -14.43 -7.31
N LEU A 55 0.86 -14.05 -8.56
CA LEU A 55 1.80 -13.05 -9.08
C LEU A 55 1.03 -12.03 -9.93
N GLU A 56 1.68 -10.93 -10.28
CA GLU A 56 1.07 -9.71 -10.82
C GLU A 56 1.90 -9.09 -11.97
N ASN A 57 1.37 -8.11 -12.69
CA ASN A 57 0.51 -8.47 -13.80
C ASN A 57 1.38 -8.61 -15.05
N HIS A 58 1.22 -9.70 -15.81
CA HIS A 58 2.08 -9.94 -16.96
C HIS A 58 1.40 -10.85 -17.97
N GLY A 59 1.45 -10.46 -19.24
CA GLY A 59 1.04 -11.33 -20.32
C GLY A 59 1.91 -12.58 -20.44
N TYR A 60 1.35 -13.64 -21.02
CA TYR A 60 2.05 -14.92 -21.16
C TYR A 60 3.42 -14.79 -21.85
N THR A 61 3.55 -13.92 -22.83
CA THR A 61 4.79 -13.71 -23.59
C THR A 61 5.80 -12.82 -22.89
N ASP A 62 5.37 -12.09 -21.86
CA ASP A 62 6.25 -11.22 -21.07
C ASP A 62 7.07 -12.04 -20.08
N LEU A 63 6.55 -13.19 -19.65
CA LEU A 63 7.23 -14.10 -18.73
C LEU A 63 7.77 -15.36 -19.41
N ILE A 64 6.98 -16.05 -20.24
CA ILE A 64 7.40 -17.32 -20.84
C ILE A 64 8.38 -17.08 -22.00
N GLY A 65 9.61 -17.54 -21.82
CA GLY A 65 10.75 -17.29 -22.70
C GLY A 65 11.64 -16.13 -22.26
N ASN A 66 11.20 -15.34 -21.27
CA ASN A 66 11.94 -14.20 -20.76
C ASN A 66 13.16 -14.64 -19.92
N PRO A 67 14.39 -14.20 -20.24
CA PRO A 67 15.58 -14.48 -19.45
C PRO A 67 15.59 -13.85 -18.04
N ALA A 68 14.76 -12.83 -17.78
CA ALA A 68 14.54 -12.25 -16.47
C ALA A 68 13.75 -13.19 -15.54
N ALA A 69 12.97 -14.14 -16.07
CA ALA A 69 12.17 -15.09 -15.29
C ALA A 69 12.70 -16.54 -15.32
N PRO A 70 13.99 -16.82 -15.00
CA PRO A 70 14.56 -18.16 -15.17
C PRO A 70 13.89 -19.24 -14.32
N ASN A 71 13.41 -18.92 -13.11
CA ASN A 71 12.77 -19.88 -12.21
C ASN A 71 11.40 -20.30 -12.75
N LEU A 72 10.50 -19.35 -13.04
CA LEU A 72 9.19 -19.59 -13.63
C LEU A 72 9.31 -20.38 -14.94
N ASN A 73 10.25 -19.98 -15.80
CA ASN A 73 10.52 -20.70 -17.05
C ASN A 73 11.02 -22.13 -16.83
N ALA A 74 11.83 -22.37 -15.79
CA ALA A 74 12.27 -23.71 -15.42
C ALA A 74 11.12 -24.57 -14.90
N LEU A 75 10.22 -23.99 -14.10
CA LEU A 75 9.00 -24.64 -13.62
C LEU A 75 8.09 -25.01 -14.79
N ALA A 76 7.79 -24.05 -15.68
CA ALA A 76 6.95 -24.24 -16.86
C ALA A 76 7.49 -25.33 -17.81
N ARG A 77 8.82 -25.39 -18.00
CA ARG A 77 9.46 -26.46 -18.79
C ARG A 77 9.41 -27.83 -18.13
N THR A 78 9.43 -27.89 -16.80
CA THR A 78 9.57 -29.14 -16.04
C THR A 78 8.22 -29.77 -15.71
N TYR A 79 7.22 -28.96 -15.39
CA TYR A 79 5.93 -29.41 -14.88
C TYR A 79 4.80 -29.20 -15.89
N GLY A 80 3.58 -28.92 -15.43
CA GLY A 80 2.46 -28.55 -16.29
C GLY A 80 2.43 -27.05 -16.53
N SER A 81 2.34 -26.62 -17.78
CA SER A 81 2.13 -25.21 -18.16
C SER A 81 0.89 -25.10 -19.05
N ALA A 82 -0.04 -24.23 -18.69
CA ALA A 82 -1.19 -23.91 -19.51
C ALA A 82 -0.80 -22.86 -20.56
N THR A 83 -0.85 -23.22 -21.84
CA THR A 83 -0.43 -22.32 -22.93
C THR A 83 -1.58 -21.44 -23.45
N ASN A 84 -2.78 -21.62 -22.91
CA ASN A 84 -4.00 -20.89 -23.26
C ASN A 84 -4.84 -20.63 -22.00
N TYR A 85 -4.25 -19.90 -21.06
CA TYR A 85 -4.88 -19.46 -19.82
C TYR A 85 -5.19 -17.97 -19.92
N SER A 86 -6.40 -17.56 -19.57
CA SER A 86 -6.83 -16.16 -19.59
C SER A 86 -7.34 -15.71 -18.24
N ALA A 87 -7.01 -14.48 -17.86
CA ALA A 87 -7.64 -13.82 -16.75
C ALA A 87 -9.08 -13.43 -17.08
N VAL A 88 -9.81 -12.94 -16.07
CA VAL A 88 -11.25 -12.69 -16.19
C VAL A 88 -11.54 -11.27 -16.65
N THR A 89 -10.82 -10.28 -16.14
CA THR A 89 -11.01 -8.86 -16.45
C THR A 89 -9.74 -8.07 -16.13
N HIS A 90 -9.76 -6.76 -16.38
CA HIS A 90 -8.94 -5.78 -15.66
C HIS A 90 -9.84 -4.97 -14.71
N PRO A 91 -9.32 -4.43 -13.59
CA PRO A 91 -7.95 -4.57 -13.07
C PRO A 91 -7.79 -5.72 -12.02
N SER A 92 -6.58 -5.89 -11.47
CA SER A 92 -6.14 -6.96 -10.55
C SER A 92 -7.16 -7.34 -9.47
N GLU A 93 -7.64 -6.41 -8.64
CA GLU A 93 -8.55 -6.71 -7.51
C GLU A 93 -9.74 -7.61 -7.91
N VAL A 94 -10.31 -7.38 -9.09
CA VAL A 94 -11.48 -8.12 -9.57
C VAL A 94 -11.12 -9.58 -9.93
N ASN A 95 -9.88 -9.83 -10.37
CA ASN A 95 -9.38 -11.18 -10.60
C ASN A 95 -9.20 -11.95 -9.29
N TYR A 96 -8.76 -11.32 -8.20
CA TYR A 96 -8.67 -11.95 -6.86
C TYR A 96 -10.04 -12.43 -6.38
N ILE A 97 -11.06 -11.58 -6.54
CA ILE A 97 -12.45 -11.94 -6.24
C ILE A 97 -12.91 -13.09 -7.14
N ALA A 98 -12.60 -13.03 -8.44
CA ALA A 98 -12.99 -14.06 -9.41
C ALA A 98 -12.33 -15.43 -9.12
N MET A 99 -11.06 -15.43 -8.69
CA MET A 99 -10.31 -16.65 -8.35
C MET A 99 -10.90 -17.39 -7.14
N LEU A 100 -11.45 -16.67 -6.14
CA LEU A 100 -12.00 -17.30 -4.93
C LEU A 100 -13.52 -17.48 -4.97
N GLY A 101 -14.27 -16.59 -5.63
CA GLY A 101 -15.74 -16.63 -5.65
C GLY A 101 -16.36 -17.10 -6.96
N GLY A 102 -15.57 -17.27 -8.03
CA GLY A 102 -16.05 -17.75 -9.32
C GLY A 102 -16.90 -16.73 -10.11
N SER A 103 -16.88 -15.46 -9.71
CA SER A 103 -17.54 -14.34 -10.39
C SER A 103 -16.86 -13.04 -10.00
N THR A 104 -17.04 -11.99 -10.80
CA THR A 104 -16.69 -10.63 -10.42
C THR A 104 -17.75 -9.99 -9.50
N PHE A 105 -18.92 -10.62 -9.37
CA PHE A 105 -20.07 -10.12 -8.60
C PHE A 105 -20.51 -8.69 -8.96
N GLY A 106 -20.19 -8.23 -10.17
CA GLY A 106 -20.49 -6.89 -10.61
C GLY A 106 -19.57 -5.81 -10.03
N VAL A 107 -18.51 -6.20 -9.31
CA VAL A 107 -17.38 -5.30 -9.02
C VAL A 107 -16.75 -4.94 -10.36
N GLN A 108 -16.66 -3.65 -10.64
CA GLN A 108 -16.15 -3.11 -11.90
C GLN A 108 -15.30 -1.88 -11.61
N GLY A 109 -14.19 -1.76 -12.37
CA GLY A 109 -13.70 -0.47 -12.83
C GLY A 109 -12.62 0.22 -12.01
N TYR A 110 -12.23 -0.26 -10.83
CA TYR A 110 -11.24 0.47 -10.02
C TYR A 110 -10.40 -0.47 -9.17
N ASP A 111 -9.08 -0.41 -9.36
CA ASP A 111 -8.09 -1.02 -8.48
C ASP A 111 -7.79 -0.01 -7.37
N ASN A 112 -8.60 0.00 -6.32
CA ASN A 112 -8.58 1.09 -5.35
C ASN A 112 -8.19 0.58 -3.96
N PRO A 113 -6.98 0.89 -3.47
CA PRO A 113 -6.52 0.41 -2.17
C PRO A 113 -7.20 1.11 -0.98
N TYR A 114 -8.17 2.02 -1.20
CA TYR A 114 -8.80 2.85 -0.14
C TYR A 114 -10.05 2.24 0.48
N TYR A 115 -10.52 1.10 -0.03
CA TYR A 115 -11.62 0.37 0.56
C TYR A 115 -11.52 -1.12 0.22
N VAL A 116 -12.28 -1.93 0.97
CA VAL A 116 -12.47 -3.35 0.67
C VAL A 116 -13.87 -3.52 0.11
N ASN A 117 -14.01 -4.26 -0.99
CA ASN A 117 -15.31 -4.57 -1.55
C ASN A 117 -16.11 -5.44 -0.57
N LYS A 118 -17.44 -5.27 -0.57
CA LYS A 118 -18.36 -6.02 0.31
C LYS A 118 -19.15 -7.03 -0.50
N VAL A 119 -18.52 -8.16 -0.83
CA VAL A 119 -19.16 -9.25 -1.57
C VAL A 119 -19.89 -10.18 -0.60
N ASP A 120 -21.23 -10.07 -0.56
CA ASP A 120 -22.11 -10.93 0.23
C ASP A 120 -22.46 -12.22 -0.54
N ALA A 121 -21.45 -13.07 -0.73
CA ALA A 121 -21.58 -14.37 -1.39
C ALA A 121 -20.60 -15.41 -0.81
N PRO A 122 -20.85 -16.72 -1.01
CA PRO A 122 -19.87 -17.75 -0.65
C PRO A 122 -18.59 -17.64 -1.47
N SER A 123 -17.46 -17.79 -0.79
CA SER A 123 -16.11 -17.90 -1.35
C SER A 123 -15.59 -19.33 -1.24
N LEU A 124 -14.48 -19.64 -1.92
CA LEU A 124 -13.75 -20.90 -1.72
C LEU A 124 -13.43 -21.12 -0.23
N ILE A 125 -13.05 -20.07 0.48
CA ILE A 125 -12.70 -20.11 1.90
C ILE A 125 -13.89 -20.59 2.73
N SER A 126 -15.06 -19.99 2.53
CA SER A 126 -16.29 -20.38 3.22
C SER A 126 -16.70 -21.83 2.91
N GLU A 127 -16.44 -22.33 1.70
CA GLU A 127 -16.71 -23.73 1.32
C GLU A 127 -15.72 -24.71 1.95
N LEU A 128 -14.44 -24.35 2.06
CA LEU A 128 -13.42 -25.14 2.76
C LEU A 128 -13.74 -25.27 4.25
N ASP A 129 -14.22 -24.19 4.88
CA ASP A 129 -14.65 -24.23 6.28
C ASP A 129 -15.85 -25.14 6.52
N GLN A 130 -16.85 -25.08 5.65
CA GLN A 130 -17.99 -26.00 5.71
C GLN A 130 -17.54 -27.47 5.58
N ALA A 131 -16.56 -27.73 4.72
CA ALA A 131 -16.00 -29.06 4.50
C ALA A 131 -14.94 -29.48 5.54
N ARG A 132 -14.56 -28.57 6.46
CA ARG A 132 -13.48 -28.75 7.45
C ARG A 132 -12.13 -29.07 6.81
N VAL A 133 -11.88 -28.49 5.65
CA VAL A 133 -10.57 -28.53 4.99
C VAL A 133 -9.72 -27.41 5.60
N SER A 134 -8.57 -27.78 6.16
CA SER A 134 -7.70 -26.79 6.80
C SER A 134 -7.11 -25.84 5.75
N TRP A 135 -7.21 -24.53 6.01
CA TRP A 135 -6.66 -23.51 5.13
C TRP A 135 -5.90 -22.42 5.91
N LYS A 136 -4.98 -21.75 5.22
CA LYS A 136 -4.30 -20.55 5.71
C LYS A 136 -3.98 -19.62 4.54
N GLY A 137 -4.17 -18.31 4.75
CA GLY A 137 -3.69 -17.27 3.85
C GLY A 137 -2.32 -16.79 4.31
N TYR A 138 -1.35 -16.75 3.41
CA TYR A 138 0.01 -16.28 3.63
C TYR A 138 0.22 -15.06 2.75
N PHE A 139 0.24 -13.88 3.35
CA PHE A 139 0.39 -12.60 2.67
C PHE A 139 1.71 -11.98 3.14
N GLN A 140 2.64 -11.75 2.23
CA GLN A 140 3.91 -11.13 2.62
C GLN A 140 3.66 -9.72 3.17
N ASN A 141 4.38 -9.34 4.21
CA ASN A 141 4.22 -8.07 4.91
C ASN A 141 2.81 -7.80 5.51
N LEU A 142 1.93 -8.80 5.62
CA LEU A 142 0.76 -8.69 6.52
C LEU A 142 1.27 -8.51 7.96
N PRO A 143 0.91 -7.41 8.65
CA PRO A 143 1.57 -7.02 9.88
C PRO A 143 1.33 -7.98 11.04
N HIS A 144 0.14 -8.57 11.11
CA HIS A 144 -0.17 -9.59 12.09
C HIS A 144 -1.41 -10.39 11.69
N PRO A 145 -1.61 -11.60 12.25
CA PRO A 145 -2.88 -12.31 12.15
C PRO A 145 -4.01 -11.49 12.77
N GLY A 146 -5.18 -11.46 12.13
CA GLY A 146 -6.29 -10.64 12.58
C GLY A 146 -6.31 -9.22 11.99
N TYR A 147 -5.33 -8.84 11.15
CA TYR A 147 -5.28 -7.52 10.53
C TYR A 147 -6.44 -7.33 9.55
N GLN A 148 -7.18 -6.22 9.72
CA GLN A 148 -8.35 -5.86 8.91
C GLN A 148 -8.16 -4.54 8.15
N GLY A 149 -6.95 -3.96 8.21
CA GLY A 149 -6.66 -2.73 7.50
C GLY A 149 -6.53 -2.97 5.99
N ILE A 150 -6.75 -1.90 5.24
CA ILE A 150 -6.70 -1.88 3.78
C ILE A 150 -5.28 -2.05 3.24
N CYS A 151 -4.24 -1.72 4.00
CA CYS A 151 -2.86 -1.89 3.57
C CYS A 151 -1.81 -1.70 4.65
N TYR A 152 -0.59 -2.14 4.38
CA TYR A 152 0.52 -2.06 5.32
C TYR A 152 1.89 -1.83 4.64
N PRO A 153 2.81 -0.99 5.18
CA PRO A 153 2.65 -0.12 6.36
C PRO A 153 1.45 0.81 6.27
N ALA A 154 0.84 1.12 7.41
CA ALA A 154 -0.36 1.94 7.42
C ALA A 154 -0.05 3.33 6.84
N ASN A 155 -0.92 3.82 5.94
CA ASN A 155 -0.75 5.00 5.08
C ASN A 155 -0.41 4.69 3.60
N CYS A 156 -1.27 3.90 2.94
CA CYS A 156 -1.29 3.65 1.48
C CYS A 156 -1.14 4.89 0.60
N ASN A 157 -1.46 6.08 1.14
CA ASN A 157 -1.74 7.29 0.36
C ASN A 157 -1.13 8.57 0.91
N GLY A 158 -0.09 8.40 1.71
CA GLY A 158 0.68 9.52 2.21
C GLY A 158 1.48 10.13 1.07
N SER A 159 1.77 11.42 1.18
CA SER A 159 2.85 12.02 0.40
C SER A 159 4.15 12.00 1.22
N PRO A 160 5.29 11.62 0.62
CA PRO A 160 5.41 11.11 -0.75
C PRO A 160 4.76 9.73 -0.88
N ASP A 161 4.36 9.38 -2.11
CA ASP A 161 3.66 8.15 -2.45
C ASP A 161 4.25 6.93 -1.74
N LYS A 162 3.40 6.13 -1.12
CA LYS A 162 3.81 4.93 -0.39
C LYS A 162 2.97 3.77 -0.87
N ASP A 163 3.26 3.19 -2.04
CA ASP A 163 2.57 1.94 -2.37
C ASP A 163 2.87 0.93 -1.26
N PRO A 164 1.82 0.33 -0.70
CA PRO A 164 1.97 -0.49 0.49
C PRO A 164 2.65 -1.81 0.12
N LEU A 165 3.36 -2.42 1.07
CA LEU A 165 3.92 -3.76 0.87
C LEU A 165 2.82 -4.83 0.85
N TYR A 166 1.76 -4.61 1.62
CA TYR A 166 0.54 -5.43 1.63
C TYR A 166 -0.64 -4.54 1.26
N ALA A 167 -1.44 -4.94 0.28
CA ALA A 167 -2.70 -4.28 -0.06
C ALA A 167 -3.87 -5.27 0.02
N ALA A 168 -4.99 -4.84 0.59
CA ALA A 168 -6.19 -5.66 0.69
C ALA A 168 -6.81 -5.96 -0.68
N LYS A 169 -6.51 -5.16 -1.72
CA LYS A 169 -6.88 -5.46 -3.11
C LYS A 169 -6.29 -6.79 -3.61
N HIS A 170 -5.07 -7.13 -3.19
CA HIS A 170 -4.41 -8.42 -3.48
C HIS A 170 -4.77 -9.50 -2.43
N ASN A 171 -5.71 -9.22 -1.53
CA ASN A 171 -6.26 -10.18 -0.60
C ASN A 171 -7.71 -10.51 -0.97
N GLY A 172 -7.87 -11.49 -1.86
CA GLY A 172 -9.20 -11.95 -2.28
C GLY A 172 -10.12 -12.37 -1.13
N ILE A 173 -9.57 -12.82 0.01
CA ILE A 173 -10.35 -13.24 1.19
C ILE A 173 -11.01 -12.02 1.86
N ALA A 174 -10.29 -10.90 1.93
CA ALA A 174 -10.78 -9.67 2.57
C ALA A 174 -12.07 -9.14 1.90
N ASN A 175 -12.30 -9.45 0.62
CA ASN A 175 -13.44 -8.93 -0.13
C ASN A 175 -14.78 -9.66 0.11
N PHE A 176 -14.78 -10.81 0.80
CA PHE A 176 -16.00 -11.59 1.04
C PHE A 176 -16.48 -11.43 2.49
N THR A 177 -17.71 -10.91 2.65
CA THR A 177 -18.29 -10.69 3.99
C THR A 177 -18.59 -11.99 4.74
N THR A 178 -18.67 -13.12 4.02
CA THR A 178 -18.80 -14.45 4.59
C THR A 178 -17.57 -14.88 5.39
N ASP A 179 -16.41 -14.30 5.08
CA ASP A 179 -15.13 -14.60 5.70
C ASP A 179 -14.76 -13.53 6.78
N TRP A 180 -15.65 -12.59 7.08
CA TRP A 180 -15.44 -11.52 8.06
C TRP A 180 -15.74 -11.96 9.49
N ASN A 181 -14.99 -12.96 9.96
CA ASN A 181 -15.06 -13.41 11.35
C ASN A 181 -13.66 -13.60 11.95
N ALA A 182 -13.59 -13.58 13.28
CA ALA A 182 -12.31 -13.62 14.00
C ALA A 182 -11.48 -14.88 13.71
N ALA A 183 -12.13 -16.03 13.41
CA ALA A 183 -11.41 -17.26 13.11
C ALA A 183 -10.70 -17.16 11.75
N ASP A 184 -11.37 -16.59 10.75
CA ASP A 184 -10.84 -16.48 9.39
C ASP A 184 -9.74 -15.44 9.32
N TRP A 185 -9.96 -14.28 9.95
CA TRP A 185 -8.93 -13.24 10.08
C TRP A 185 -7.67 -13.75 10.80
N SER A 186 -7.82 -14.63 11.80
CA SER A 186 -6.66 -15.22 12.50
C SER A 186 -5.86 -16.22 11.67
N ARG A 187 -6.42 -16.71 10.55
CA ARG A 187 -5.77 -17.64 9.62
C ARG A 187 -5.12 -16.94 8.42
N GLN A 188 -5.16 -15.61 8.38
CA GLN A 188 -4.39 -14.81 7.44
C GLN A 188 -3.12 -14.35 8.16
N VAL A 189 -1.95 -14.70 7.65
CA VAL A 189 -0.66 -14.54 8.37
C VAL A 189 0.45 -14.08 7.43
N GLY A 190 1.55 -13.60 8.00
CA GLY A 190 2.78 -13.26 7.26
C GLY A 190 3.64 -14.46 6.84
N PHE A 191 4.61 -14.24 5.95
CA PHE A 191 5.53 -15.28 5.47
C PHE A 191 6.43 -15.88 6.56
N GLY A 192 6.70 -15.17 7.66
CA GLY A 192 7.37 -15.76 8.81
C GLY A 192 6.63 -17.00 9.35
N GLN A 193 5.29 -16.97 9.32
CA GLN A 193 4.47 -18.11 9.71
C GLN A 193 4.46 -19.21 8.64
N LEU A 194 4.50 -18.86 7.34
CA LEU A 194 4.68 -19.84 6.25
C LEU A 194 5.96 -20.67 6.50
N THR A 195 7.08 -19.97 6.69
CA THR A 195 8.37 -20.59 6.99
C THR A 195 8.31 -21.47 8.24
N GLN A 196 7.61 -21.03 9.30
CA GLN A 196 7.43 -21.82 10.52
C GLN A 196 6.57 -23.08 10.28
N ASP A 197 5.48 -22.98 9.54
CA ASP A 197 4.58 -24.09 9.24
C ASP A 197 5.29 -25.15 8.38
N LEU A 198 6.02 -24.72 7.35
CA LEU A 198 6.83 -25.59 6.49
C LEU A 198 7.93 -26.30 7.27
N ARG A 199 8.61 -25.61 8.20
CA ARG A 199 9.65 -26.19 9.06
C ARG A 199 9.10 -27.17 10.10
N THR A 200 7.95 -26.88 10.68
CA THR A 200 7.37 -27.68 11.78
C THR A 200 6.41 -28.77 11.30
N GLY A 201 5.97 -28.73 10.04
CA GLY A 201 5.01 -29.66 9.47
C GLY A 201 3.55 -29.34 9.75
N HIS A 202 3.23 -28.17 10.33
CA HIS A 202 1.85 -27.70 10.55
C HIS A 202 1.27 -27.06 9.28
N VAL A 203 1.35 -27.79 8.17
CA VAL A 203 1.00 -27.29 6.84
C VAL A 203 -0.51 -27.46 6.59
N PRO A 204 -1.23 -26.42 6.14
CA PRO A 204 -2.67 -26.53 5.83
C PRO A 204 -2.89 -27.34 4.56
N GLN A 205 -4.08 -27.91 4.38
CA GLN A 205 -4.46 -28.56 3.13
C GLN A 205 -4.54 -27.56 1.97
N PHE A 206 -5.04 -26.34 2.21
CA PHE A 206 -5.02 -25.25 1.24
C PHE A 206 -4.18 -24.07 1.74
N GLY A 207 -3.18 -23.66 0.97
CA GLY A 207 -2.39 -22.47 1.23
C GLY A 207 -2.62 -21.43 0.14
N TYR A 208 -3.16 -20.27 0.50
CA TYR A 208 -3.25 -19.12 -0.42
C TYR A 208 -2.07 -18.20 -0.17
N VAL A 209 -1.19 -18.00 -1.15
CA VAL A 209 0.11 -17.33 -0.99
C VAL A 209 0.20 -16.15 -1.93
N VAL A 210 0.38 -14.97 -1.37
CA VAL A 210 0.51 -13.72 -2.13
C VAL A 210 1.77 -13.02 -1.63
N PRO A 211 2.82 -12.87 -2.47
CA PRO A 211 3.97 -12.03 -2.17
C PRO A 211 3.56 -10.57 -1.96
N SER A 212 4.50 -9.74 -1.53
CA SER A 212 4.24 -8.29 -1.41
C SER A 212 4.15 -7.70 -2.80
N GLU A 213 3.51 -6.54 -2.93
CA GLU A 213 3.44 -5.72 -4.16
C GLU A 213 4.81 -5.51 -4.85
N CYS A 214 5.90 -5.58 -4.08
CA CYS A 214 7.26 -5.39 -4.59
C CYS A 214 7.90 -6.70 -5.12
N LEU A 215 7.28 -7.84 -4.85
CA LEU A 215 7.87 -9.18 -5.04
C LEU A 215 6.90 -10.15 -5.73
N ASP A 216 5.69 -9.69 -6.06
CA ASP A 216 4.71 -10.40 -6.88
C ASP A 216 4.86 -10.10 -8.38
N MET A 217 5.77 -9.19 -8.75
CA MET A 217 6.01 -8.66 -10.10
C MET A 217 5.08 -7.49 -10.52
N HIS A 218 4.21 -6.97 -9.64
CA HIS A 218 3.39 -5.79 -9.91
C HIS A 218 4.23 -4.51 -9.90
N GLY A 219 4.91 -4.26 -8.78
CA GLY A 219 5.47 -2.96 -8.47
C GLY A 219 6.98 -2.96 -8.29
N ASP A 220 7.62 -1.86 -8.66
CA ASP A 220 9.05 -1.62 -8.47
C ASP A 220 9.43 -1.48 -7.00
N PRO A 221 10.22 -2.43 -6.45
CA PRO A 221 10.73 -2.29 -5.10
C PRO A 221 11.46 -0.96 -4.95
N PRO A 222 11.30 -0.25 -3.82
CA PRO A 222 10.70 -0.61 -2.51
C PRO A 222 9.29 -0.16 -2.20
N TYR A 223 8.68 0.70 -3.01
CA TYR A 223 7.29 1.10 -2.80
C TYR A 223 6.54 0.74 -4.04
N CYS A 224 6.83 -0.46 -4.51
CA CYS A 224 6.10 -1.22 -5.48
C CYS A 224 5.46 -0.34 -6.58
N VAL A 225 6.25 0.59 -7.14
CA VAL A 225 5.75 1.60 -8.07
C VAL A 225 5.42 0.89 -9.36
N ASP A 226 4.18 0.97 -9.82
CA ASP A 226 3.75 0.30 -11.04
C ASP A 226 4.68 0.65 -12.20
N SER A 227 5.21 -0.37 -12.89
CA SER A 227 5.97 -0.11 -14.12
C SER A 227 5.09 0.64 -15.11
N GLY A 228 5.57 1.78 -15.62
CA GLY A 228 4.79 2.61 -16.54
C GLY A 228 4.44 1.90 -17.86
N THR A 229 5.11 0.79 -18.18
CA THR A 229 4.81 -0.11 -19.29
C THR A 229 5.17 -1.54 -18.93
N THR A 230 4.16 -2.39 -18.74
CA THR A 230 4.35 -3.82 -18.48
C THR A 230 4.78 -4.55 -19.77
N GLY A 231 5.74 -5.46 -19.63
CA GLY A 231 6.19 -6.35 -20.68
C GLY A 231 7.26 -5.81 -21.64
N GLY A 232 7.75 -6.71 -22.50
CA GLY A 232 8.73 -6.40 -23.54
C GLY A 232 10.20 -6.49 -23.11
N SER A 233 11.01 -5.50 -23.49
CA SER A 233 12.46 -5.44 -23.21
C SER A 233 12.82 -4.21 -22.38
N ASP A 234 11.83 -3.66 -21.69
CA ASP A 234 12.00 -2.48 -20.87
C ASP A 234 12.88 -2.81 -19.64
N PRO A 235 14.03 -2.14 -19.43
CA PRO A 235 14.95 -2.52 -18.36
C PRO A 235 14.36 -2.50 -16.95
N GLU A 236 13.33 -1.70 -16.67
CA GLU A 236 12.64 -1.65 -15.38
C GLU A 236 11.77 -2.89 -15.20
N ASP A 237 10.85 -3.14 -16.13
CA ASP A 237 10.02 -4.36 -16.15
C ASP A 237 10.87 -5.63 -16.01
N GLN A 238 12.01 -5.69 -16.72
CA GLN A 238 12.92 -6.83 -16.63
C GLN A 238 13.56 -6.97 -15.23
N ARG A 239 13.77 -5.88 -14.49
CA ARG A 239 14.20 -5.91 -13.08
C ARG A 239 13.07 -6.40 -12.17
N LEU A 240 11.83 -5.99 -12.40
CA LEU A 240 10.66 -6.43 -11.65
C LEU A 240 10.48 -7.94 -11.77
N VAL A 241 10.43 -8.41 -13.02
CA VAL A 241 10.33 -9.80 -13.37
C VAL A 241 11.45 -10.61 -12.71
N ALA A 242 12.71 -10.13 -12.75
CA ALA A 242 13.83 -10.80 -12.11
C ALA A 242 13.73 -10.86 -10.59
N THR A 243 13.23 -9.79 -9.96
CA THR A 243 13.09 -9.71 -8.50
C THR A 243 11.97 -10.63 -8.02
N GLY A 244 10.78 -10.55 -8.62
CA GLY A 244 9.67 -11.44 -8.33
C GLY A 244 9.97 -12.91 -8.69
N ASP A 245 10.72 -13.18 -9.76
CA ASP A 245 11.10 -14.55 -10.13
C ASP A 245 12.09 -15.17 -9.13
N ALA A 246 12.98 -14.36 -8.55
CA ALA A 246 13.85 -14.80 -7.46
C ALA A 246 13.05 -15.14 -6.20
N GLN A 247 12.03 -14.34 -5.88
CA GLN A 247 11.11 -14.62 -4.77
C GLN A 247 10.30 -15.89 -5.02
N LEU A 248 9.70 -16.03 -6.20
CA LEU A 248 8.99 -17.25 -6.62
C LEU A 248 9.90 -18.48 -6.51
N GLY A 249 11.14 -18.38 -7.01
CA GLY A 249 12.12 -19.46 -6.93
C GLY A 249 12.39 -19.88 -5.48
N SER A 250 12.55 -18.91 -4.58
CA SER A 250 12.77 -19.13 -3.16
C SER A 250 11.56 -19.76 -2.47
N LEU A 251 10.35 -19.26 -2.72
CA LEU A 251 9.09 -19.80 -2.19
C LEU A 251 8.88 -21.26 -2.63
N VAL A 252 9.00 -21.54 -3.93
CA VAL A 252 8.84 -22.90 -4.46
C VAL A 252 9.92 -23.83 -3.90
N ALA A 253 11.15 -23.35 -3.72
CA ALA A 253 12.21 -24.14 -3.09
C ALA A 253 11.92 -24.45 -1.61
N GLU A 254 11.37 -23.49 -0.85
CA GLU A 254 11.01 -23.70 0.55
C GLU A 254 9.86 -24.71 0.70
N ILE A 255 8.78 -24.55 -0.08
CA ILE A 255 7.62 -25.43 -0.06
C ILE A 255 8.02 -26.85 -0.49
N THR A 256 8.72 -27.00 -1.61
CA THR A 256 9.13 -28.32 -2.12
C THR A 256 10.27 -28.96 -1.32
N GLY A 257 11.00 -28.16 -0.53
CA GLY A 257 12.03 -28.60 0.41
C GLY A 257 11.46 -29.13 1.74
N ALA A 258 10.23 -28.75 2.09
CA ALA A 258 9.58 -29.16 3.32
C ALA A 258 9.27 -30.67 3.37
N SER A 259 9.15 -31.19 4.60
CA SER A 259 9.05 -32.64 4.80
C SER A 259 7.77 -33.28 4.23
N PHE A 260 6.66 -32.53 4.18
CA PHE A 260 5.37 -33.00 3.67
C PHE A 260 5.40 -33.25 2.16
N TRP A 261 6.19 -32.47 1.41
CA TRP A 261 6.21 -32.51 -0.07
C TRP A 261 6.50 -33.90 -0.63
N LYS A 262 7.36 -34.66 0.05
CA LYS A 262 7.76 -36.01 -0.35
C LYS A 262 6.83 -37.12 0.15
N GLN A 263 5.95 -36.82 1.10
CA GLN A 263 5.12 -37.81 1.79
C GLN A 263 3.76 -38.01 1.13
N GLY A 264 3.27 -36.98 0.45
CA GLY A 264 1.93 -36.95 -0.14
C GLY A 264 1.90 -36.49 -1.59
N ASP A 265 0.69 -36.48 -2.16
CA ASP A 265 0.41 -35.83 -3.42
C ASP A 265 0.22 -34.34 -3.12
N ASN A 266 1.19 -33.51 -3.53
CA ASN A 266 1.23 -32.09 -3.23
C ASN A 266 1.35 -31.25 -4.51
N ALA A 267 0.69 -30.10 -4.55
CA ALA A 267 0.71 -29.21 -5.70
C ALA A 267 0.98 -27.75 -5.29
N ILE A 268 1.63 -27.02 -6.18
CA ILE A 268 1.71 -25.56 -6.18
C ILE A 268 1.15 -25.10 -7.53
N ASP A 269 0.08 -24.32 -7.49
CA ASP A 269 -0.51 -23.63 -8.64
C ASP A 269 0.05 -22.20 -8.65
N VAL A 270 0.96 -21.91 -9.58
CA VAL A 270 1.51 -20.57 -9.79
C VAL A 270 0.66 -19.92 -10.87
N VAL A 271 -0.02 -18.85 -10.51
CA VAL A 271 -0.91 -18.09 -11.38
C VAL A 271 -0.51 -16.62 -11.38
N VAL A 272 -0.54 -16.01 -12.56
CA VAL A 272 -0.49 -14.55 -12.69
C VAL A 272 -1.93 -14.07 -12.82
N ASP A 273 -2.26 -12.99 -12.11
CA ASP A 273 -3.62 -12.52 -11.93
C ASP A 273 -4.22 -11.97 -13.23
N GLU A 274 -3.49 -11.18 -14.00
CA GLU A 274 -3.93 -10.63 -15.28
C GLU A 274 -2.80 -10.51 -16.32
N GLY A 275 -3.19 -10.18 -17.55
CA GLY A 275 -2.27 -9.89 -18.65
C GLY A 275 -1.82 -8.43 -18.66
N ASP A 276 -1.15 -8.02 -19.73
CA ASP A 276 -0.93 -6.60 -20.04
C ASP A 276 -2.28 -5.85 -20.02
N GLU A 277 -2.35 -4.70 -19.36
CA GLU A 277 -3.53 -3.83 -19.20
C GLU A 277 -4.24 -3.47 -20.53
N THR A 278 -3.52 -3.59 -21.64
CA THR A 278 -4.05 -3.37 -23.00
C THR A 278 -4.58 -4.64 -23.67
N ASP A 279 -4.22 -5.82 -23.16
CA ASP A 279 -4.65 -7.12 -23.66
C ASP A 279 -6.07 -7.48 -23.18
N THR A 280 -7.07 -7.03 -23.91
CA THR A 280 -8.48 -7.42 -23.66
C THR A 280 -8.85 -8.82 -24.17
N SER A 281 -7.88 -9.69 -24.49
CA SER A 281 -8.17 -11.04 -24.97
C SER A 281 -8.79 -11.95 -23.89
N GLY A 282 -9.34 -13.09 -24.31
CA GLY A 282 -10.06 -13.99 -23.41
C GLY A 282 -11.40 -13.41 -22.95
N ALA A 283 -11.61 -13.32 -21.64
CA ALA A 283 -12.83 -12.75 -21.04
C ALA A 283 -12.74 -11.23 -20.79
N GLY A 284 -11.57 -10.62 -21.06
CA GLY A 284 -11.33 -9.19 -20.89
C GLY A 284 -10.09 -8.83 -20.08
N GLY A 285 -9.43 -9.81 -19.43
CA GLY A 285 -8.20 -9.63 -18.63
C GLY A 285 -6.91 -10.15 -19.29
N GLY A 286 -6.97 -10.55 -20.56
CA GLY A 286 -5.79 -10.96 -21.32
C GLY A 286 -5.32 -12.39 -21.10
N ARG A 287 -4.35 -12.80 -21.91
CA ARG A 287 -3.72 -14.13 -21.82
C ARG A 287 -2.51 -14.07 -20.89
N THR A 288 -2.58 -14.78 -19.77
CA THR A 288 -1.59 -14.75 -18.71
C THR A 288 -1.00 -16.15 -18.40
N VAL A 289 -0.18 -16.28 -17.36
CA VAL A 289 0.57 -17.50 -17.03
C VAL A 289 -0.14 -18.33 -15.97
N ASN A 290 -0.20 -19.65 -16.20
CA ASN A 290 -0.48 -20.64 -15.16
C ASN A 290 0.45 -21.85 -15.29
N VAL A 291 1.11 -22.21 -14.18
CA VAL A 291 2.05 -23.34 -14.06
C VAL A 291 1.73 -24.15 -12.81
N VAL A 292 1.51 -25.46 -13.00
CA VAL A 292 1.20 -26.39 -11.90
C VAL A 292 2.40 -27.29 -11.62
N VAL A 293 3.01 -27.08 -10.46
CA VAL A 293 4.12 -27.86 -9.91
C VAL A 293 3.55 -28.96 -9.02
N THR A 294 3.92 -30.22 -9.25
CA THR A 294 3.33 -31.37 -8.54
C THR A 294 4.39 -32.32 -8.00
N SER A 295 4.18 -32.92 -6.82
CA SER A 295 5.10 -33.92 -6.26
C SER A 295 5.14 -35.20 -7.12
N HIS A 296 3.98 -35.69 -7.58
CA HIS A 296 3.84 -36.95 -8.36
C HIS A 296 3.04 -36.80 -9.66
N GLY A 297 2.77 -35.57 -10.09
CA GLY A 297 2.00 -35.30 -11.30
C GLY A 297 2.82 -35.33 -12.60
N PRO A 298 2.27 -34.82 -13.72
CA PRO A 298 2.92 -34.85 -15.03
C PRO A 298 4.20 -34.00 -15.07
N ARG A 299 5.05 -34.29 -16.06
CA ARG A 299 6.26 -33.52 -16.36
C ARG A 299 6.27 -33.15 -17.84
N HIS A 300 6.84 -31.98 -18.15
CA HIS A 300 6.97 -31.46 -19.50
C HIS A 300 5.63 -31.38 -20.25
N LEU A 301 4.55 -31.07 -19.53
CA LEU A 301 3.20 -31.03 -20.09
C LEU A 301 2.86 -29.59 -20.50
N GLN A 302 2.51 -29.40 -21.76
CA GLN A 302 1.89 -28.18 -22.26
C GLN A 302 0.40 -28.44 -22.50
N ALA A 303 -0.45 -27.78 -21.73
CA ALA A 303 -1.90 -27.93 -21.82
C ALA A 303 -2.49 -26.79 -22.68
N GLY A 304 -2.96 -27.13 -23.88
CA GLY A 304 -3.52 -26.17 -24.83
C GLY A 304 -5.03 -25.94 -24.74
N ALA A 305 -5.71 -26.57 -23.77
CA ALA A 305 -7.13 -26.29 -23.52
C ALA A 305 -7.31 -24.85 -23.01
N ALA A 306 -8.47 -24.26 -23.30
CA ALA A 306 -8.81 -22.94 -22.78
C ALA A 306 -9.12 -23.03 -21.29
N TYR A 307 -8.34 -22.32 -20.48
CA TYR A 307 -8.48 -22.23 -19.03
C TYR A 307 -8.59 -20.78 -18.58
N SER A 308 -9.15 -20.58 -17.40
CA SER A 308 -9.20 -19.28 -16.72
C SER A 308 -9.13 -19.44 -15.20
N HIS A 309 -9.21 -18.35 -14.44
CA HIS A 309 -9.36 -18.39 -12.98
C HIS A 309 -10.48 -19.32 -12.53
N TYR A 310 -11.58 -19.38 -13.29
CA TYR A 310 -12.70 -20.28 -12.99
C TYR A 310 -12.35 -21.76 -13.19
N SER A 311 -11.48 -22.09 -14.16
CA SER A 311 -10.95 -23.44 -14.35
C SER A 311 -10.02 -23.86 -13.21
N MET A 312 -9.18 -22.95 -12.75
CA MET A 312 -8.29 -23.16 -11.59
C MET A 312 -9.14 -23.38 -10.32
N LEU A 313 -10.06 -22.46 -10.01
CA LEU A 313 -10.99 -22.57 -8.89
C LEU A 313 -11.77 -23.89 -8.94
N ARG A 314 -12.31 -24.25 -10.11
CA ARG A 314 -13.02 -25.52 -10.30
C ARG A 314 -12.13 -26.72 -9.97
N THR A 315 -10.86 -26.67 -10.33
CA THR A 315 -9.91 -27.76 -10.07
C THR A 315 -9.62 -27.91 -8.58
N ILE A 316 -9.44 -26.80 -7.87
CA ILE A 316 -9.24 -26.79 -6.40
C ILE A 316 -10.49 -27.30 -5.68
N GLN A 317 -11.68 -26.89 -6.14
CA GLN A 317 -12.96 -27.36 -5.59
C GLN A 317 -13.15 -28.86 -5.78
N ASP A 318 -12.89 -29.37 -6.99
CA ASP A 318 -12.94 -30.80 -7.30
C ASP A 318 -11.93 -31.60 -6.44
N ASN A 319 -10.72 -31.07 -6.22
CA ASN A 319 -9.67 -31.68 -5.39
C ASN A 319 -10.15 -31.94 -3.95
N PHE A 320 -10.72 -30.92 -3.30
CA PHE A 320 -11.18 -31.00 -1.92
C PHE A 320 -12.62 -31.52 -1.77
N GLY A 321 -13.31 -31.75 -2.89
CA GLY A 321 -14.70 -32.22 -2.90
C GLY A 321 -15.69 -31.21 -2.33
N VAL A 322 -15.42 -29.91 -2.51
CA VAL A 322 -16.32 -28.82 -2.13
C VAL A 322 -17.21 -28.40 -3.30
N ALA A 323 -18.26 -27.62 -3.05
CA ALA A 323 -19.17 -27.22 -4.11
C ALA A 323 -18.48 -26.24 -5.09
N CYS A 324 -18.90 -26.31 -6.36
CA CYS A 324 -18.53 -25.28 -7.32
C CYS A 324 -19.26 -23.96 -6.98
N LEU A 325 -18.66 -22.84 -7.37
CA LEU A 325 -19.16 -21.48 -7.15
C LEU A 325 -19.33 -20.74 -8.49
N GLN A 326 -20.52 -20.19 -8.74
CA GLN A 326 -20.78 -19.31 -9.89
C GLN A 326 -20.25 -19.89 -11.22
N HIS A 327 -19.37 -19.19 -11.94
CA HIS A 327 -18.86 -19.63 -13.25
C HIS A 327 -17.94 -20.86 -13.20
N SER A 328 -17.44 -21.27 -12.03
CA SER A 328 -16.77 -22.57 -11.90
C SER A 328 -17.74 -23.75 -12.05
N CYS A 329 -19.06 -23.51 -11.89
CA CYS A 329 -20.12 -24.49 -12.15
C CYS A 329 -20.53 -24.57 -13.62
N ASP A 330 -20.12 -23.61 -14.46
CA ASP A 330 -20.55 -23.58 -15.84
C ASP A 330 -20.09 -24.86 -16.57
N ALA A 331 -20.97 -25.44 -17.38
CA ALA A 331 -20.66 -26.65 -18.13
C ALA A 331 -19.50 -26.46 -19.12
N THR A 332 -19.17 -25.22 -19.45
CA THR A 332 -18.05 -24.81 -20.29
C THR A 332 -16.73 -24.67 -19.53
N THR A 333 -16.75 -24.58 -18.21
CA THR A 333 -15.56 -24.43 -17.38
C THR A 333 -14.90 -25.79 -17.18
N ALA A 334 -13.86 -26.05 -17.97
CA ALA A 334 -13.10 -27.29 -17.88
C ALA A 334 -12.12 -27.22 -16.70
N PRO A 335 -12.06 -28.25 -15.83
CA PRO A 335 -11.00 -28.35 -14.83
C PRO A 335 -9.65 -28.63 -15.50
N MET A 336 -8.58 -28.21 -14.83
CA MET A 336 -7.19 -28.37 -15.23
C MET A 336 -6.66 -29.79 -14.90
N SER A 337 -7.54 -30.79 -14.86
CA SER A 337 -7.24 -32.16 -14.46
C SER A 337 -6.01 -32.79 -15.13
N PRO A 338 -5.69 -32.55 -16.42
CA PRO A 338 -4.47 -33.08 -17.03
C PRO A 338 -3.19 -32.64 -16.32
N MET A 339 -3.14 -31.40 -15.82
CA MET A 339 -1.97 -30.84 -15.12
C MET A 339 -1.86 -31.34 -13.68
N TYR A 340 -2.98 -31.75 -13.09
CA TYR A 340 -3.09 -32.31 -11.75
C TYR A 340 -3.08 -33.85 -11.73
N ALA A 341 -3.05 -34.54 -12.87
CA ALA A 341 -3.10 -36.00 -12.89
C ALA A 341 -1.96 -36.63 -12.05
N VAL A 342 -2.26 -37.55 -11.13
CA VAL A 342 -1.21 -38.29 -10.40
C VAL A 342 -0.68 -39.40 -11.32
N THR A 343 0.49 -39.18 -11.93
CA THR A 343 1.02 -40.03 -13.00
C THR A 343 2.09 -41.03 -12.53
N GLY A 344 2.57 -40.92 -11.30
CA GLY A 344 3.58 -41.81 -10.74
C GLY A 344 3.22 -42.35 -9.35
N LYS A 345 3.43 -43.65 -9.14
CA LYS A 345 3.59 -44.26 -7.79
C LYS A 345 5.08 -44.35 -7.38
N GLY A 346 5.91 -43.45 -7.91
CA GLY A 346 7.36 -43.38 -7.70
C GLY A 346 7.78 -42.20 -6.82
N SER A 347 9.08 -42.07 -6.53
CA SER A 347 9.60 -41.03 -5.63
C SER A 347 9.20 -39.61 -6.04
N ALA A 348 8.71 -38.82 -5.08
CA ALA A 348 8.37 -37.41 -5.24
C ALA A 348 9.44 -36.60 -6.00
N ALA A 349 8.98 -35.58 -6.73
CA ALA A 349 9.85 -34.57 -7.31
C ALA A 349 10.88 -34.08 -6.27
N GLN A 350 12.10 -33.90 -6.74
CA GLN A 350 13.14 -33.30 -5.91
C GLN A 350 12.73 -31.87 -5.57
N ALA A 351 13.17 -31.40 -4.40
CA ALA A 351 13.03 -30.01 -4.03
C ALA A 351 13.61 -29.11 -5.12
N PHE A 352 12.87 -28.08 -5.48
CA PHE A 352 13.30 -27.10 -6.46
C PHE A 352 14.56 -26.39 -5.96
N ARG A 353 15.46 -26.09 -6.89
CA ARG A 353 16.68 -25.33 -6.60
C ARG A 353 16.55 -24.00 -7.33
N PRO A 354 16.52 -22.87 -6.61
CA PRO A 354 16.43 -21.56 -7.24
C PRO A 354 17.57 -21.37 -8.24
N LEU A 355 17.22 -20.82 -9.39
CA LEU A 355 18.15 -20.38 -10.41
C LEU A 355 18.53 -18.92 -10.15
N PRO A 356 19.79 -18.53 -10.44
CA PRO A 356 20.19 -17.14 -10.35
C PRO A 356 19.42 -16.32 -11.39
N VAL A 357 18.92 -15.16 -10.97
CA VAL A 357 18.31 -14.16 -11.83
C VAL A 357 19.36 -13.17 -12.35
N PRO A 358 19.14 -12.49 -13.48
CA PRO A 358 20.06 -11.46 -13.96
C PRO A 358 20.24 -10.33 -12.95
N THR A 359 21.45 -9.78 -12.88
CA THR A 359 21.75 -8.58 -12.07
C THR A 359 21.66 -7.34 -12.95
N TYR A 360 20.88 -6.34 -12.53
CA TYR A 360 20.72 -5.07 -13.23
C TYR A 360 21.58 -3.98 -12.58
N ALA A 361 22.03 -3.00 -13.37
CA ALA A 361 22.95 -1.96 -12.90
C ALA A 361 22.23 -0.97 -11.97
N THR A 362 22.92 -0.54 -10.93
CA THR A 362 22.46 0.49 -10.00
C THR A 362 22.41 1.87 -10.71
N PRO A 363 21.30 2.61 -10.65
CA PRO A 363 21.24 3.99 -11.10
C PRO A 363 22.28 4.91 -10.46
N THR A 364 22.54 6.01 -11.16
CA THR A 364 23.53 7.03 -10.82
C THR A 364 23.14 7.88 -9.59
N PRO A 365 24.09 8.48 -8.86
CA PRO A 365 23.79 8.97 -7.50
C PRO A 365 23.12 10.35 -7.39
N VAL A 366 22.91 11.10 -8.49
CA VAL A 366 22.35 12.45 -8.47
C VAL A 366 21.41 12.63 -9.66
N PRO A 367 20.16 13.11 -9.46
CA PRO A 367 19.26 13.42 -10.57
C PRO A 367 19.93 14.42 -11.53
N THR A 368 20.04 14.06 -12.81
CA THR A 368 20.51 14.96 -13.88
C THR A 368 19.38 15.70 -14.57
N GLU A 369 18.17 15.61 -14.02
CA GLU A 369 16.96 16.16 -14.59
C GLU A 369 17.02 17.69 -14.75
N PRO A 370 16.45 18.24 -15.84
CA PRO A 370 16.33 19.68 -15.99
C PRO A 370 15.39 20.23 -14.91
N VAL A 371 15.83 21.29 -14.24
CA VAL A 371 15.02 21.99 -13.24
C VAL A 371 14.22 23.09 -13.91
N THR A 372 12.90 23.01 -13.81
CA THR A 372 11.97 24.07 -14.23
C THR A 372 11.28 24.69 -13.01
N THR A 373 10.48 25.73 -13.24
CA THR A 373 9.66 26.35 -12.18
C THR A 373 8.20 26.19 -12.55
N THR A 374 7.38 25.71 -11.62
CA THR A 374 5.95 25.59 -11.80
C THR A 374 5.32 26.96 -12.07
N THR A 375 4.27 26.97 -12.89
CA THR A 375 3.59 28.21 -13.33
C THR A 375 2.19 28.36 -12.76
N PHE A 376 1.73 27.39 -11.98
CA PHE A 376 0.43 27.42 -11.33
C PHE A 376 0.35 28.57 -10.33
N THR A 377 -0.74 29.32 -10.39
CA THR A 377 -1.01 30.42 -9.47
C THR A 377 -2.45 30.33 -9.00
N GLY A 378 -2.67 30.57 -7.72
CA GLY A 378 -3.98 30.49 -7.11
C GLY A 378 -3.96 31.15 -5.74
N SER A 379 -5.06 31.78 -5.35
CA SER A 379 -5.23 32.29 -4.00
C SER A 379 -6.68 32.18 -3.55
N ARG A 380 -6.87 31.66 -2.33
CA ARG A 380 -8.16 31.45 -1.71
C ARG A 380 -7.99 31.36 -0.20
N ALA A 381 -8.91 31.96 0.54
CA ALA A 381 -8.92 31.93 2.01
C ALA A 381 -7.57 32.26 2.68
N GLY A 382 -6.78 33.18 2.11
CA GLY A 382 -5.48 33.59 2.63
C GLY A 382 -4.30 32.72 2.21
N TRP A 383 -4.56 31.56 1.60
CA TRP A 383 -3.55 30.69 1.01
C TRP A 383 -3.18 31.15 -0.40
N THR A 384 -1.92 30.97 -0.75
CA THR A 384 -1.35 31.30 -2.06
C THR A 384 -0.42 30.19 -2.52
N VAL A 385 -0.68 29.65 -3.72
CA VAL A 385 0.23 28.70 -4.37
C VAL A 385 1.51 29.45 -4.75
N GLN A 386 2.65 28.96 -4.29
CA GLN A 386 3.96 29.51 -4.61
C GLN A 386 4.48 28.90 -5.92
N PRO A 387 5.40 29.56 -6.64
CA PRO A 387 6.21 28.89 -7.66
C PRO A 387 7.33 28.07 -7.00
N GLN A 388 7.50 26.81 -7.42
CA GLN A 388 8.50 25.89 -6.89
C GLN A 388 9.30 25.20 -8.01
N PRO A 389 10.51 24.69 -7.69
CA PRO A 389 11.24 23.81 -8.59
C PRO A 389 10.45 22.52 -8.92
N GLN A 390 10.49 22.13 -10.19
CA GLN A 390 10.07 20.83 -10.69
C GLN A 390 11.27 20.20 -11.42
N LEU A 391 11.63 18.97 -11.08
CA LEU A 391 12.72 18.23 -11.71
C LEU A 391 12.12 17.29 -12.76
N GLY A 392 12.52 17.44 -14.02
CA GLY A 392 11.96 16.67 -15.12
C GLY A 392 10.51 17.06 -15.41
N THR A 393 9.77 16.16 -16.05
CA THR A 393 8.33 16.31 -16.32
C THR A 393 7.45 15.26 -15.63
N ALA A 394 8.04 14.19 -15.11
CA ALA A 394 7.37 13.17 -14.32
C ALA A 394 7.18 13.58 -12.84
N ASP A 395 6.74 12.60 -12.04
CA ASP A 395 6.22 12.79 -10.68
C ASP A 395 7.21 13.47 -9.75
N ASN A 396 6.79 14.55 -9.12
CA ASN A 396 7.50 15.22 -8.04
C ASN A 396 6.54 15.42 -6.85
N ASN A 397 6.97 15.01 -5.66
CA ASN A 397 6.18 15.04 -4.44
C ASN A 397 6.98 15.68 -3.30
N TYR A 398 6.40 16.67 -2.61
CA TYR A 398 6.93 17.14 -1.32
C TYR A 398 6.11 16.54 -0.18
N GLY A 399 6.74 15.71 0.66
CA GLY A 399 6.09 15.04 1.78
C GLY A 399 6.26 15.77 3.12
N ALA A 400 7.27 16.63 3.26
CA ALA A 400 7.56 17.31 4.53
C ALA A 400 8.07 18.73 4.35
N VAL A 401 7.76 19.59 5.33
CA VAL A 401 8.15 21.00 5.37
C VAL A 401 8.67 21.39 6.76
N ALA A 402 9.77 22.12 6.79
CA ALA A 402 10.34 22.70 8.01
C ALA A 402 10.51 24.21 7.87
N VAL A 403 10.13 24.95 8.91
CA VAL A 403 10.15 26.41 8.91
C VAL A 403 11.11 26.89 10.01
N VAL A 404 12.20 27.54 9.61
CA VAL A 404 13.11 28.24 10.53
C VAL A 404 12.63 29.68 10.75
N SER A 405 12.22 30.32 9.66
CA SER A 405 11.65 31.68 9.64
C SER A 405 10.80 31.87 8.38
N PRO A 406 10.06 32.99 8.24
CA PRO A 406 9.36 33.32 6.98
C PRO A 406 10.27 33.41 5.74
N LYS A 407 11.59 33.37 5.90
CA LYS A 407 12.59 33.49 4.83
C LYS A 407 13.58 32.33 4.78
N ASP A 408 13.30 31.27 5.52
CA ASP A 408 14.14 30.09 5.62
C ASP A 408 13.22 28.89 5.87
N VAL A 409 12.78 28.29 4.77
CA VAL A 409 11.84 27.16 4.76
C VAL A 409 12.42 26.06 3.88
N TRP A 410 12.33 24.83 4.34
CA TRP A 410 12.82 23.65 3.64
C TRP A 410 11.66 22.73 3.31
N ALA A 411 11.69 22.14 2.12
CA ALA A 411 10.76 21.09 1.71
C ALA A 411 11.56 19.91 1.17
N VAL A 412 11.13 18.69 1.49
CA VAL A 412 11.73 17.45 0.99
C VAL A 412 10.66 16.46 0.57
N GLY A 413 11.06 15.51 -0.27
CA GLY A 413 10.20 14.41 -0.69
C GLY A 413 10.90 13.55 -1.73
N SER A 414 10.16 13.18 -2.78
CA SER A 414 10.63 12.25 -3.80
C SER A 414 10.20 12.64 -5.21
N MET A 415 10.92 12.13 -6.22
CA MET A 415 10.61 12.28 -7.63
C MET A 415 10.86 10.99 -8.42
N LEU A 416 10.16 10.86 -9.54
CA LEU A 416 10.46 9.92 -10.60
C LEU A 416 11.21 10.65 -11.73
N PRO A 417 12.48 10.30 -12.03
CA PRO A 417 13.22 10.85 -13.17
C PRO A 417 12.69 10.31 -14.50
N ASP A 418 12.69 11.15 -15.55
CA ASP A 418 12.12 10.81 -16.86
C ASP A 418 13.10 10.96 -18.04
N THR A 419 14.35 11.39 -17.82
CA THR A 419 15.33 11.45 -18.92
C THR A 419 16.00 10.11 -19.21
N ALA A 420 16.10 9.73 -20.49
CA ALA A 420 16.75 8.50 -20.95
C ALA A 420 18.25 8.36 -20.60
N ALA A 421 18.88 9.45 -20.14
CA ALA A 421 20.26 9.45 -19.62
C ALA A 421 20.33 9.48 -18.09
N GLY A 422 19.18 9.64 -17.42
CA GLY A 422 18.99 9.62 -15.98
C GLY A 422 18.48 8.26 -15.50
N ASN A 423 18.25 8.19 -14.20
CA ASN A 423 17.75 7.01 -13.51
C ASN A 423 16.25 6.86 -13.75
N GLN A 424 15.85 6.64 -15.01
CA GLN A 424 14.45 6.35 -15.31
C GLN A 424 13.99 5.26 -14.36
N ASP A 425 12.87 5.54 -13.70
CA ASP A 425 12.15 4.56 -12.87
C ASP A 425 12.92 4.13 -11.62
N ALA A 426 13.57 5.11 -10.99
CA ALA A 426 14.08 5.03 -9.63
C ALA A 426 13.51 6.21 -8.83
N MET A 427 12.76 5.97 -7.76
CA MET A 427 12.24 7.06 -6.94
C MET A 427 13.40 7.71 -6.15
N LEU A 428 13.77 8.94 -6.53
CA LEU A 428 14.89 9.66 -5.96
C LEU A 428 14.43 10.71 -4.96
N SER A 429 15.28 11.01 -3.99
CA SER A 429 15.02 12.10 -3.05
C SER A 429 15.13 13.45 -3.74
N LEU A 430 14.29 14.40 -3.35
CA LEU A 430 14.40 15.81 -3.75
C LEU A 430 14.29 16.73 -2.54
N ALA A 431 14.85 17.93 -2.68
CA ALA A 431 14.78 18.96 -1.66
C ALA A 431 14.76 20.36 -2.28
N ALA A 432 14.02 21.29 -1.67
CA ALA A 432 14.01 22.69 -2.05
C ALA A 432 14.08 23.61 -0.83
N HIS A 433 14.66 24.79 -1.04
CA HIS A 433 14.85 25.82 -0.03
C HIS A 433 14.22 27.14 -0.45
N TYR A 434 13.50 27.77 0.47
CA TYR A 434 12.92 29.10 0.32
C TYR A 434 13.74 30.14 1.07
N ASP A 435 14.23 31.14 0.34
CA ASP A 435 15.08 32.22 0.87
C ASP A 435 14.30 33.49 1.28
N GLY A 436 12.96 33.41 1.32
CA GLY A 436 12.09 34.56 1.53
C GLY A 436 11.68 35.28 0.26
N THR A 437 12.20 34.86 -0.90
CA THR A 437 11.85 35.43 -2.21
C THR A 437 11.49 34.35 -3.23
N LYS A 438 12.17 33.20 -3.21
CA LYS A 438 11.93 32.11 -4.16
C LYS A 438 12.29 30.75 -3.57
N TRP A 439 11.63 29.72 -4.08
CA TRP A 439 12.04 28.34 -3.88
C TRP A 439 13.14 27.96 -4.88
N THR A 440 14.19 27.31 -4.41
CA THR A 440 15.31 26.84 -5.23
C THR A 440 15.58 25.37 -4.94
N ASN A 441 15.81 24.57 -5.98
CA ASN A 441 16.21 23.17 -5.84
C ASN A 441 17.57 23.10 -5.12
N THR A 442 17.67 22.27 -4.09
CA THR A 442 18.91 21.96 -3.38
C THR A 442 19.21 20.48 -3.58
N PRO A 443 20.07 20.12 -4.55
CA PRO A 443 20.31 18.72 -4.90
C PRO A 443 20.68 17.88 -3.68
N ILE A 444 20.03 16.73 -3.55
CA ILE A 444 20.25 15.74 -2.50
C ILE A 444 20.70 14.43 -3.15
N GLY A 445 21.71 13.80 -2.56
CA GLY A 445 22.31 12.59 -3.12
C GLY A 445 21.50 11.33 -2.81
N VAL A 446 21.63 10.33 -3.68
CA VAL A 446 21.10 8.97 -3.52
C VAL A 446 22.02 8.16 -2.61
N ALA A 447 21.48 7.47 -1.61
CA ALA A 447 22.23 6.60 -0.71
C ALA A 447 22.06 5.09 -1.02
N GLY A 448 20.97 4.72 -1.70
CA GLY A 448 20.62 3.33 -2.05
C GLY A 448 20.63 3.01 -3.54
N THR A 449 20.16 1.81 -3.87
CA THR A 449 20.33 1.22 -5.21
C THR A 449 19.27 1.64 -6.23
N ASN A 450 18.03 1.93 -5.84
CA ASN A 450 16.96 2.32 -6.77
C ASN A 450 15.87 3.20 -6.14
N PHE A 451 15.93 3.45 -4.83
CA PHE A 451 14.90 4.22 -4.16
C PHE A 451 15.37 4.90 -2.91
N ASN A 452 15.01 6.17 -2.80
CA ASN A 452 15.30 7.01 -1.67
C ASN A 452 14.15 8.01 -1.55
N ALA A 453 13.29 7.85 -0.54
CA ALA A 453 12.26 8.84 -0.23
C ALA A 453 12.58 9.51 1.11
N LEU A 454 12.20 10.78 1.22
CA LEU A 454 12.33 11.56 2.44
C LEU A 454 10.93 11.88 2.97
N TYR A 455 10.68 11.46 4.20
CA TYR A 455 9.37 11.55 4.87
C TYR A 455 9.30 12.69 5.89
N GLY A 456 10.44 13.11 6.43
CA GLY A 456 10.52 14.15 7.44
C GLY A 456 11.65 15.12 7.16
N VAL A 457 11.46 16.39 7.53
CA VAL A 457 12.53 17.38 7.57
C VAL A 457 12.43 18.23 8.83
N ALA A 458 13.58 18.52 9.43
CA ALA A 458 13.74 19.47 10.52
C ALA A 458 14.86 20.44 10.17
N ALA A 459 14.70 21.70 10.54
CA ALA A 459 15.69 22.73 10.25
C ALA A 459 15.88 23.68 11.42
N VAL A 460 17.12 24.13 11.59
CA VAL A 460 17.54 25.22 12.48
C VAL A 460 18.41 26.18 11.66
N PRO A 461 18.73 27.39 12.14
CA PRO A 461 19.51 28.33 11.33
C PRO A 461 20.82 27.71 10.78
N GLY A 462 20.91 27.61 9.45
CA GLY A 462 22.08 27.10 8.73
C GLY A 462 22.24 25.58 8.68
N ARG A 463 21.33 24.79 9.28
CA ARG A 463 21.40 23.31 9.30
C ARG A 463 20.02 22.70 9.11
N ALA A 464 19.96 21.57 8.44
CA ALA A 464 18.74 20.80 8.27
C ALA A 464 19.06 19.30 8.27
N TRP A 465 18.05 18.49 8.63
CA TRP A 465 18.09 17.04 8.58
C TRP A 465 16.83 16.58 7.89
N ALA A 466 16.99 15.72 6.89
CA ALA A 466 15.90 15.03 6.24
C ALA A 466 16.02 13.54 6.54
N VAL A 467 14.92 12.90 6.89
CA VAL A 467 14.87 11.47 7.23
C VAL A 467 13.90 10.75 6.33
N GLY A 468 14.13 9.47 6.15
CA GLY A 468 13.31 8.64 5.29
C GLY A 468 13.84 7.23 5.21
N VAL A 469 13.86 6.73 3.99
CA VAL A 469 14.18 5.33 3.66
C VAL A 469 15.07 5.25 2.44
N MET A 470 15.90 4.22 2.39
CA MET A 470 16.65 3.79 1.23
C MET A 470 16.52 2.28 1.05
N MET A 471 16.74 1.81 -0.17
CA MET A 471 16.78 0.38 -0.49
C MET A 471 18.22 -0.14 -0.61
N ASP A 472 18.49 -1.34 -0.10
CA ASP A 472 19.72 -2.08 -0.37
C ASP A 472 19.67 -2.94 -1.65
N ASP A 473 20.74 -3.69 -1.91
CA ASP A 473 20.86 -4.57 -3.09
C ASP A 473 20.04 -5.87 -2.99
N ARG A 474 19.41 -6.14 -1.84
CA ARG A 474 18.53 -7.30 -1.60
C ARG A 474 17.05 -6.92 -1.58
N GLY A 475 16.73 -5.66 -1.79
CA GLY A 475 15.37 -5.16 -1.69
C GLY A 475 14.90 -4.97 -0.24
N GLN A 476 15.82 -4.81 0.70
CA GLN A 476 15.52 -4.49 2.09
C GLN A 476 15.53 -2.97 2.30
N SER A 477 14.52 -2.47 3.01
CA SER A 477 14.37 -1.06 3.36
C SER A 477 15.18 -0.72 4.60
N HIS A 478 15.93 0.37 4.53
CA HIS A 478 16.74 0.88 5.63
C HIS A 478 16.54 2.37 5.82
N SER A 479 16.64 2.79 7.07
CA SER A 479 16.64 4.18 7.51
C SER A 479 17.67 5.00 6.74
N LEU A 480 17.21 6.17 6.29
CA LEU A 480 18.03 7.16 5.60
C LEU A 480 17.99 8.47 6.37
N VAL A 481 19.16 9.08 6.59
CA VAL A 481 19.27 10.45 7.08
C VAL A 481 20.23 11.22 6.18
N GLN A 482 19.76 12.35 5.66
CA GLN A 482 20.54 13.35 4.94
C GLN A 482 20.67 14.59 5.81
N ALA A 483 21.88 15.13 5.94
CA ALA A 483 22.18 16.30 6.75
C ALA A 483 22.74 17.43 5.87
N TRP A 484 22.13 18.60 5.98
CA TRP A 484 22.61 19.83 5.37
C TRP A 484 23.67 20.48 6.26
N ASP A 485 24.84 20.76 5.68
CA ASP A 485 25.99 21.34 6.40
C ASP A 485 26.09 22.88 6.31
N GLY A 486 25.16 23.52 5.59
CA GLY A 486 25.22 24.94 5.23
C GLY A 486 25.48 25.17 3.74
N HIS A 487 25.95 24.15 3.02
CA HIS A 487 26.34 24.22 1.61
C HIS A 487 25.81 23.06 0.75
N ALA A 488 25.76 21.85 1.30
CA ALA A 488 25.31 20.65 0.60
C ALA A 488 24.65 19.65 1.55
N TRP A 489 23.84 18.75 0.97
CA TRP A 489 23.30 17.59 1.65
C TRP A 489 24.32 16.45 1.65
N HIS A 490 24.45 15.77 2.78
CA HIS A 490 25.33 14.62 2.97
C HIS A 490 24.62 13.49 3.73
N PRO A 491 24.83 12.21 3.36
CA PRO A 491 24.32 11.11 4.15
C PRO A 491 24.98 11.10 5.54
N ALA A 492 24.16 10.97 6.59
CA ALA A 492 24.64 10.84 7.95
C ALA A 492 25.01 9.38 8.26
N ALA A 493 26.01 9.19 9.13
CA ALA A 493 26.35 7.86 9.63
C ALA A 493 25.34 7.41 10.69
N LEU A 494 24.60 6.35 10.41
CA LEU A 494 23.58 5.77 11.28
C LEU A 494 24.09 4.56 12.07
N PRO A 495 23.48 4.25 13.23
CA PRO A 495 23.76 3.01 13.95
C PRO A 495 23.43 1.79 13.07
N LYS A 496 24.21 0.72 13.21
CA LYS A 496 23.94 -0.53 12.48
C LYS A 496 22.84 -1.32 13.19
N LEU A 497 21.68 -1.43 12.54
CA LEU A 497 20.55 -2.22 13.03
C LEU A 497 20.68 -3.70 12.66
N THR A 498 19.91 -4.54 13.35
CA THR A 498 19.77 -5.98 13.07
C THR A 498 18.41 -6.33 12.45
N SER A 499 17.60 -5.31 12.19
CA SER A 499 16.34 -5.40 11.45
C SER A 499 16.55 -5.93 10.04
N VAL A 500 15.50 -6.51 9.49
CA VAL A 500 15.40 -6.80 8.05
C VAL A 500 14.80 -5.62 7.29
N HIS A 501 13.98 -4.80 7.96
CA HIS A 501 13.40 -3.57 7.45
C HIS A 501 13.44 -2.49 8.53
N ASP A 502 13.79 -1.26 8.18
CA ASP A 502 13.74 -0.10 9.08
C ASP A 502 13.49 1.20 8.29
N THR A 503 12.68 2.09 8.85
CA THR A 503 12.28 3.35 8.21
C THR A 503 12.17 4.46 9.25
N LEU A 504 12.56 5.69 8.88
CA LEU A 504 12.34 6.90 9.69
C LEU A 504 11.31 7.81 9.02
N TYR A 505 10.21 8.13 9.69
CA TYR A 505 9.11 8.91 9.11
C TYR A 505 9.16 10.39 9.47
N SER A 506 9.63 10.74 10.66
CA SER A 506 9.59 12.12 11.15
C SER A 506 10.84 12.46 11.94
N VAL A 507 11.22 13.74 11.89
CA VAL A 507 12.40 14.27 12.56
C VAL A 507 12.08 15.64 13.15
N THR A 508 12.66 15.93 14.31
CA THR A 508 12.61 17.24 14.96
C THR A 508 13.99 17.65 15.46
N ALA A 509 14.29 18.94 15.43
CA ALA A 509 15.57 19.50 15.86
C ALA A 509 15.34 20.67 16.82
N SER A 510 15.80 20.54 18.07
CA SER A 510 15.75 21.65 19.02
C SER A 510 16.98 22.58 18.86
N SER A 511 18.09 22.02 18.36
CA SER A 511 19.33 22.70 18.04
C SER A 511 20.12 21.93 16.98
N ALA A 512 21.29 22.42 16.59
CA ALA A 512 22.15 21.69 15.66
C ALA A 512 22.81 20.43 16.26
N ASP A 513 22.75 20.30 17.59
CA ASP A 513 23.37 19.23 18.35
C ASP A 513 22.34 18.36 19.09
N ASP A 514 21.05 18.53 18.79
CA ASP A 514 19.97 17.76 19.41
C ASP A 514 18.84 17.56 18.40
N VAL A 515 18.86 16.38 17.76
CA VAL A 515 17.93 15.98 16.71
C VAL A 515 17.38 14.60 17.01
N TRP A 516 16.06 14.45 16.92
CA TRP A 516 15.35 13.21 17.19
C TRP A 516 14.59 12.78 15.95
N ALA A 517 14.77 11.52 15.56
CA ALA A 517 14.03 10.89 14.47
C ALA A 517 13.26 9.67 14.99
N VAL A 518 12.07 9.43 14.44
CA VAL A 518 11.21 8.32 14.83
C VAL A 518 10.70 7.56 13.61
N GLY A 519 10.40 6.27 13.82
CA GLY A 519 9.92 5.35 12.80
C GLY A 519 9.61 3.97 13.34
N ASP A 520 9.83 2.94 12.54
CA ASP A 520 9.68 1.54 12.92
C ASP A 520 10.81 0.64 12.37
N GLN A 521 10.87 -0.57 12.91
CA GLN A 521 11.78 -1.62 12.46
C GLN A 521 11.13 -3.00 12.57
N GLU A 522 11.44 -3.87 11.61
CA GLU A 522 10.97 -5.25 11.51
C GLU A 522 12.13 -6.23 11.73
N ASN A 523 11.90 -7.26 12.55
CA ASN A 523 12.84 -8.36 12.71
C ASN A 523 12.56 -9.52 11.73
N ALA A 524 13.51 -10.44 11.58
CA ALA A 524 13.42 -11.56 10.63
C ALA A 524 12.24 -12.54 10.86
N ASN A 525 11.50 -12.43 11.97
CA ASN A 525 10.29 -13.22 12.23
C ASN A 525 9.00 -12.45 11.92
N GLY A 526 9.09 -11.23 11.38
CA GLY A 526 7.95 -10.36 11.10
C GLY A 526 7.45 -9.54 12.28
N GLY A 527 8.23 -9.44 13.37
CA GLY A 527 7.84 -8.63 14.52
C GLY A 527 8.28 -7.18 14.37
N PHE A 528 7.33 -6.25 14.55
CA PHE A 528 7.56 -4.81 14.49
C PHE A 528 7.81 -4.19 15.86
N SER A 529 8.63 -3.15 15.91
CA SER A 529 8.89 -2.32 17.10
C SER A 529 9.16 -0.88 16.69
N ALA A 530 8.95 0.06 17.60
CA ALA A 530 9.25 1.46 17.33
C ALA A 530 10.77 1.65 17.16
N LEU A 531 11.15 2.56 16.26
CA LEU A 531 12.53 3.00 16.09
C LEU A 531 12.64 4.46 16.52
N VAL A 532 13.53 4.74 17.45
CA VAL A 532 13.88 6.11 17.86
C VAL A 532 15.39 6.28 17.76
N GLU A 533 15.82 7.28 17.01
CA GLU A 533 17.23 7.64 16.88
C GLU A 533 17.47 9.08 17.32
N HIS A 534 18.58 9.29 18.04
CA HIS A 534 18.97 10.57 18.60
C HIS A 534 20.38 10.96 18.14
N PHE A 535 20.51 12.17 17.62
CA PHE A 535 21.78 12.83 17.31
C PHE A 535 22.18 13.79 18.43
N ASP A 536 23.34 13.52 19.03
CA ASP A 536 23.88 14.28 20.17
C ASP A 536 24.86 15.40 19.79
N GLY A 537 24.88 15.82 18.52
CA GLY A 537 25.88 16.73 17.96
C GLY A 537 27.13 16.04 17.43
N HIS A 538 27.30 14.75 17.70
CA HIS A 538 28.45 13.97 17.26
C HIS A 538 28.07 12.71 16.48
N ARG A 539 27.05 11.97 16.95
CA ARG A 539 26.64 10.71 16.34
C ARG A 539 25.16 10.43 16.54
N TRP A 540 24.60 9.67 15.62
CA TRP A 540 23.29 9.05 15.79
C TRP A 540 23.41 7.80 16.66
N SER A 541 22.42 7.58 17.53
CA SER A 541 22.30 6.37 18.34
C SER A 541 20.84 6.01 18.55
N VAL A 542 20.56 4.70 18.59
CA VAL A 542 19.23 4.18 18.93
C VAL A 542 18.96 4.44 20.41
N VAL A 543 17.75 4.92 20.71
CA VAL A 543 17.22 5.13 22.06
C VAL A 543 16.00 4.23 22.26
N ASP A 544 15.91 3.59 23.42
CA ASP A 544 14.78 2.72 23.72
C ASP A 544 13.45 3.51 23.73
N ALA A 545 12.51 3.11 22.86
CA ALA A 545 11.13 3.57 22.86
C ALA A 545 10.27 2.80 23.87
N ALA A 546 9.03 3.26 24.09
CA ALA A 546 8.06 2.45 24.81
C ALA A 546 7.39 1.44 23.86
N GLU A 547 7.28 0.17 24.27
CA GLU A 547 6.70 -0.89 23.42
C GLU A 547 5.38 -1.44 24.02
N PRO A 548 4.29 -0.66 24.10
CA PRO A 548 3.04 -1.09 24.76
C PRO A 548 2.17 -2.03 23.92
N GLY A 549 2.40 -2.12 22.61
CA GLY A 549 1.65 -2.96 21.67
C GLY A 549 1.86 -4.46 21.93
N ALA A 550 0.81 -5.24 21.66
CA ALA A 550 0.86 -6.69 21.84
C ALA A 550 1.62 -7.39 20.71
N THR A 551 1.56 -6.82 19.50
CA THR A 551 2.11 -7.40 18.27
C THR A 551 3.09 -6.48 17.54
N GLY A 552 3.20 -5.22 17.96
CA GLY A 552 4.19 -4.26 17.45
C GLY A 552 3.82 -2.82 17.76
N ASN A 553 4.72 -1.89 17.45
CA ASN A 553 4.55 -0.45 17.65
C ASN A 553 5.22 0.32 16.51
N HIS A 554 4.67 1.49 16.21
CA HIS A 554 5.11 2.36 15.13
C HIS A 554 5.02 3.82 15.57
N LEU A 555 5.98 4.66 15.16
CA LEU A 555 5.96 6.10 15.39
C LEU A 555 6.06 6.85 14.07
N TYR A 556 5.06 7.67 13.76
CA TYR A 556 4.94 8.39 12.48
C TYR A 556 5.25 9.88 12.60
N GLY A 557 5.07 10.48 13.77
CA GLY A 557 5.28 11.92 14.00
C GLY A 557 6.08 12.21 15.26
N VAL A 558 6.98 13.19 15.22
CA VAL A 558 7.73 13.66 16.40
C VAL A 558 7.83 15.18 16.47
N THR A 559 7.79 15.75 17.67
CA THR A 559 8.00 17.16 17.92
C THR A 559 8.71 17.40 19.24
N ALA A 560 9.57 18.41 19.31
CA ALA A 560 10.31 18.78 20.52
C ALA A 560 9.92 20.19 20.99
N GLN A 561 9.58 20.32 22.27
CA GLN A 561 9.53 21.62 22.95
C GLN A 561 10.91 22.04 23.45
N GLY A 562 11.78 21.06 23.71
CA GLY A 562 13.18 21.23 24.09
C GLY A 562 13.90 19.89 24.20
N PRO A 563 15.18 19.88 24.63
CA PRO A 563 16.02 18.67 24.64
C PRO A 563 15.61 17.58 25.64
N HIS A 564 14.62 17.87 26.48
CA HIS A 564 14.11 16.97 27.52
C HIS A 564 12.57 16.89 27.52
N ASP A 565 11.94 17.37 26.45
CA ASP A 565 10.49 17.36 26.29
C ASP A 565 10.18 17.12 24.81
N ILE A 566 10.12 15.83 24.46
CA ILE A 566 9.86 15.36 23.10
C ILE A 566 8.61 14.48 23.13
N TRP A 567 7.73 14.71 22.16
CA TRP A 567 6.50 13.95 21.97
C TRP A 567 6.55 13.22 20.64
N ALA A 568 6.26 11.93 20.66
CA ALA A 568 6.13 11.10 19.48
C ALA A 568 4.74 10.47 19.43
N VAL A 569 4.21 10.27 18.23
CA VAL A 569 2.88 9.70 18.00
C VAL A 569 2.91 8.68 16.88
N GLY A 570 2.00 7.71 16.95
CA GLY A 570 1.89 6.65 15.96
C GLY A 570 0.77 5.68 16.29
N GLN A 571 1.05 4.39 16.14
CA GLN A 571 0.12 3.32 16.47
C GLN A 571 0.79 2.23 17.30
N ARG A 572 0.00 1.61 18.17
CA ARG A 572 0.36 0.36 18.85
C ARG A 572 -0.55 -0.74 18.34
N ASN A 573 0.05 -1.86 17.97
CA ASN A 573 -0.67 -2.95 17.32
C ASN A 573 -1.25 -3.88 18.38
N GLY A 574 -2.54 -4.18 18.22
CA GLY A 574 -3.31 -5.01 19.13
C GLY A 574 -3.74 -6.32 18.46
N THR A 575 -4.11 -7.32 19.26
CA THR A 575 -4.60 -8.61 18.73
C THR A 575 -6.00 -8.51 18.09
N THR A 576 -6.72 -7.42 18.34
CA THR A 576 -8.11 -7.21 17.89
C THR A 576 -8.30 -5.86 17.21
N GLY A 577 -7.22 -5.14 16.89
CA GLY A 577 -7.26 -3.79 16.33
C GLY A 577 -6.14 -2.90 16.85
N ASP A 578 -5.76 -1.92 16.03
CA ASP A 578 -4.68 -0.97 16.31
C ASP A 578 -5.22 0.27 17.02
N THR A 579 -4.43 0.85 17.92
CA THR A 579 -4.86 2.02 18.70
C THR A 579 -3.82 3.12 18.69
N PRO A 580 -4.21 4.38 18.97
CA PRO A 580 -3.29 5.50 18.94
C PRO A 580 -2.19 5.31 19.98
N LEU A 581 -0.95 5.56 19.57
CA LEU A 581 0.20 5.60 20.44
C LEU A 581 0.65 7.05 20.60
N VAL A 582 0.85 7.48 21.84
CA VAL A 582 1.51 8.73 22.19
C VAL A 582 2.61 8.40 23.18
N GLU A 583 3.83 8.83 22.90
CA GLU A 583 4.97 8.69 23.80
C GLU A 583 5.54 10.04 24.18
N HIS A 584 6.03 10.14 25.42
CA HIS A 584 6.67 11.33 25.96
C HIS A 584 8.06 10.99 26.50
N TYR A 585 9.06 11.73 26.04
CA TYR A 585 10.41 11.71 26.57
C TYR A 585 10.60 12.83 27.59
N ASP A 586 10.91 12.45 28.82
CA ASP A 586 11.03 13.35 29.98
C ASP A 586 12.47 13.84 30.25
N GLY A 587 13.38 13.64 29.30
CA GLY A 587 14.82 13.86 29.48
C GLY A 587 15.58 12.65 29.98
N ARG A 588 14.90 11.53 30.28
CA ARG A 588 15.54 10.29 30.73
C ARG A 588 15.09 9.06 29.97
N ARG A 589 13.80 8.95 29.68
CA ARG A 589 13.24 7.79 28.98
C ARG A 589 11.94 8.15 28.26
N TRP A 590 11.65 7.37 27.23
CA TRP A 590 10.34 7.36 26.61
C TRP A 590 9.33 6.62 27.48
N THR A 591 8.12 7.15 27.56
CA THR A 591 7.00 6.50 28.23
C THR A 591 5.72 6.65 27.40
N ALA A 592 4.99 5.55 27.23
CA ALA A 592 3.67 5.57 26.62
C ALA A 592 2.69 6.33 27.53
N VAL A 593 1.99 7.29 26.93
CA VAL A 593 1.00 8.15 27.58
C VAL A 593 -0.39 7.55 27.37
N THR A 594 -1.17 7.47 28.45
CA THR A 594 -2.56 7.04 28.35
C THR A 594 -3.41 8.15 27.72
N VAL A 595 -4.04 7.84 26.59
CA VAL A 595 -4.96 8.73 25.88
C VAL A 595 -6.40 8.21 25.98
N PRO A 596 -7.42 9.09 25.87
CA PRO A 596 -8.81 8.68 25.88
C PRO A 596 -9.11 7.73 24.71
N ASP A 597 -9.89 6.69 24.99
CA ASP A 597 -10.46 5.84 23.95
C ASP A 597 -11.56 6.63 23.21
N ALA A 598 -11.42 6.73 21.89
CA ALA A 598 -12.41 7.38 21.03
C ALA A 598 -13.53 6.42 20.59
N GLY A 599 -13.52 5.16 21.06
CA GLY A 599 -14.51 4.14 20.71
C GLY A 599 -14.32 3.56 19.31
N ILE A 600 -13.07 3.50 18.85
CA ILE A 600 -12.67 3.13 17.48
C ILE A 600 -11.85 1.84 17.48
N THR A 601 -12.07 1.03 16.45
CA THR A 601 -11.52 -0.34 16.35
C THR A 601 -10.14 -0.39 15.70
N SER A 602 -9.78 0.59 14.88
CA SER A 602 -8.44 0.73 14.32
C SER A 602 -8.10 2.21 14.15
N SER A 603 -6.92 2.67 14.58
CA SER A 603 -6.52 4.07 14.43
C SER A 603 -5.04 4.33 14.65
N LEU A 604 -4.56 5.39 14.02
CA LEU A 604 -3.18 5.85 14.11
C LEU A 604 -3.09 7.36 14.13
N LEU A 605 -1.96 7.88 14.64
CA LEU A 605 -1.63 9.29 14.64
C LEU A 605 -0.41 9.53 13.75
N GLN A 606 -0.50 10.48 12.82
CA GLN A 606 0.58 10.77 11.88
C GLN A 606 1.38 12.02 12.24
N ALA A 607 0.71 13.02 12.80
CA ALA A 607 1.30 14.33 13.03
C ALA A 607 1.12 14.77 14.47
N VAL A 608 2.13 15.47 15.00
CA VAL A 608 2.11 16.04 16.35
C VAL A 608 2.78 17.40 16.37
N THR A 609 2.22 18.32 17.14
CA THR A 609 2.81 19.64 17.39
C THR A 609 2.62 20.04 18.85
N VAL A 610 3.60 20.77 19.38
CA VAL A 610 3.59 21.29 20.74
C VAL A 610 3.63 22.82 20.72
N THR A 611 2.75 23.44 21.48
CA THR A 611 2.69 24.91 21.59
C THR A 611 3.64 25.41 22.66
N ALA A 612 3.97 26.71 22.62
CA ALA A 612 4.88 27.31 23.60
C ALA A 612 4.40 27.21 25.06
N ASP A 613 3.08 27.11 25.27
CA ASP A 613 2.44 26.90 26.58
C ASP A 613 2.26 25.41 26.95
N GLY A 614 2.86 24.48 26.19
CA GLY A 614 2.92 23.06 26.51
C GLY A 614 1.64 22.27 26.20
N GLN A 615 0.76 22.82 25.35
CA GLN A 615 -0.34 22.04 24.80
C GLN A 615 0.20 21.14 23.70
N VAL A 616 -0.35 19.92 23.61
CA VAL A 616 0.04 18.94 22.59
C VAL A 616 -1.17 18.67 21.72
N TRP A 617 -1.00 18.80 20.41
CA TRP A 617 -2.01 18.41 19.43
C TRP A 617 -1.45 17.29 18.58
N ALA A 618 -2.19 16.19 18.48
CA ALA A 618 -1.86 15.07 17.60
C ALA A 618 -3.04 14.78 16.69
N ALA A 619 -2.75 14.41 15.44
CA ALA A 619 -3.78 14.11 14.46
C ALA A 619 -3.40 12.91 13.58
N GLY A 620 -4.41 12.24 13.07
CA GLY A 620 -4.27 11.13 12.14
C GLY A 620 -5.64 10.60 11.73
N GLN A 621 -5.71 9.29 11.51
CA GLN A 621 -6.88 8.62 11.00
C GLN A 621 -7.43 7.59 11.99
N SER A 622 -8.72 7.34 11.86
CA SER A 622 -9.43 6.27 12.55
C SER A 622 -10.26 5.50 11.55
N ASP A 623 -10.21 4.18 11.62
CA ASP A 623 -11.08 3.28 10.89
C ASP A 623 -12.08 2.62 11.86
N ASP A 624 -13.37 2.77 11.56
CA ASP A 624 -14.45 2.18 12.35
C ASP A 624 -14.85 0.80 11.83
N ALA A 625 -15.68 0.07 12.58
CA ALA A 625 -16.11 -1.28 12.20
C ALA A 625 -16.93 -1.34 10.88
N ALA A 626 -17.26 -0.19 10.29
CA ALA A 626 -17.93 -0.11 8.98
C ALA A 626 -16.94 0.18 7.83
N HIS A 627 -15.65 0.33 8.13
CA HIS A 627 -14.58 0.80 7.26
C HIS A 627 -14.77 2.24 6.76
N THR A 628 -15.28 3.13 7.62
CA THR A 628 -15.38 4.56 7.29
C THR A 628 -14.30 5.35 8.03
N ALA A 629 -13.24 5.72 7.31
CA ALA A 629 -12.14 6.46 7.90
C ALA A 629 -12.57 7.88 8.31
N ARG A 630 -12.22 8.29 9.52
CA ARG A 630 -12.45 9.65 10.04
C ARG A 630 -11.18 10.27 10.58
N PRO A 631 -10.97 11.58 10.36
CA PRO A 631 -9.92 12.31 11.05
C PRO A 631 -10.07 12.21 12.58
N LEU A 632 -9.00 11.80 13.24
CA LEU A 632 -8.88 11.76 14.69
C LEU A 632 -7.95 12.88 15.16
N VAL A 633 -8.38 13.65 16.15
CA VAL A 633 -7.55 14.64 16.83
C VAL A 633 -7.48 14.35 18.32
N LEU A 634 -6.28 14.23 18.86
CA LEU A 634 -6.01 14.24 20.28
C LEU A 634 -5.47 15.60 20.71
N HIS A 635 -5.98 16.14 21.82
CA HIS A 635 -5.54 17.41 22.38
C HIS A 635 -5.26 17.27 23.87
N ARG A 636 -4.03 17.56 24.26
CA ARG A 636 -3.61 17.77 25.65
C ARG A 636 -3.63 19.25 25.96
N ASP A 637 -4.48 19.65 26.90
CA ASP A 637 -4.49 21.02 27.37
C ASP A 637 -3.25 21.36 28.24
N ALA A 638 -3.09 22.64 28.58
CA ALA A 638 -1.96 23.10 29.40
C ALA A 638 -1.94 22.52 30.83
N HIS A 639 -3.04 21.93 31.29
CA HIS A 639 -3.15 21.26 32.60
C HIS A 639 -2.89 19.75 32.52
N GLY A 640 -2.65 19.23 31.31
CA GLY A 640 -2.37 17.82 31.05
C GLY A 640 -3.59 16.94 30.87
N HIS A 641 -4.78 17.52 30.66
CA HIS A 641 -5.99 16.76 30.35
C HIS A 641 -6.06 16.47 28.85
N TRP A 642 -6.21 15.20 28.50
CA TRP A 642 -6.38 14.76 27.12
C TRP A 642 -7.85 14.69 26.71
N THR A 643 -8.14 15.13 25.50
CA THR A 643 -9.41 14.90 24.81
C THR A 643 -9.16 14.22 23.47
N ALA A 644 -10.10 13.38 23.04
CA ALA A 644 -10.10 12.77 21.73
C ALA A 644 -11.35 13.24 20.97
N THR A 645 -11.17 13.74 19.75
CA THR A 645 -12.23 14.25 18.91
C THR A 645 -12.19 13.53 17.57
N LEU A 646 -13.23 12.76 17.27
CA LEU A 646 -13.51 12.29 15.92
C LEU A 646 -14.21 13.39 15.15
N LEU A 647 -13.60 13.84 14.07
CA LEU A 647 -14.23 14.83 13.20
C LEU A 647 -15.34 14.13 12.41
N SER A 648 -16.49 14.79 12.27
CA SER A 648 -17.48 14.38 11.25
C SER A 648 -16.79 14.36 9.88
N GLN A 649 -17.20 13.45 8.98
CA GLN A 649 -16.61 13.35 7.64
C GLN A 649 -16.37 14.74 7.03
N MET A 650 -15.10 15.06 6.82
CA MET A 650 -14.66 16.27 6.14
C MET A 650 -14.37 15.88 4.70
N GLY A 651 -15.42 15.78 3.90
CA GLY A 651 -15.40 15.17 2.57
C GLY A 651 -16.54 14.17 2.36
N SER A 652 -16.58 13.53 1.20
CA SER A 652 -17.59 12.50 0.88
C SER A 652 -17.11 11.06 1.17
N GLY A 653 -15.79 10.82 1.25
CA GLY A 653 -15.20 9.49 1.44
C GLY A 653 -14.14 9.41 2.54
N PHE A 654 -13.16 8.52 2.33
CA PHE A 654 -12.02 8.27 3.22
C PHE A 654 -11.22 9.57 3.42
N GLY A 655 -10.99 9.99 4.67
CA GLY A 655 -10.25 11.21 4.98
C GLY A 655 -8.98 10.92 5.76
N ASP A 656 -7.84 11.39 5.25
CA ASP A 656 -6.55 11.28 5.89
C ASP A 656 -6.03 12.63 6.39
N VAL A 657 -5.41 12.63 7.56
CA VAL A 657 -4.76 13.81 8.15
C VAL A 657 -3.30 13.49 8.40
N THR A 658 -2.45 14.17 7.65
CA THR A 658 -1.01 13.91 7.59
C THR A 658 -0.19 15.04 8.22
N GLY A 659 -0.79 16.20 8.49
CA GLY A 659 -0.11 17.33 9.10
C GLY A 659 -0.96 18.14 10.08
N ILE A 660 -0.31 18.69 11.10
CA ILE A 660 -0.92 19.63 12.05
C ILE A 660 0.09 20.71 12.47
N ALA A 661 -0.33 21.97 12.45
CA ALA A 661 0.45 23.10 12.94
C ALA A 661 -0.43 24.11 13.69
N VAL A 662 0.17 24.86 14.62
CA VAL A 662 -0.52 25.91 15.37
C VAL A 662 0.04 27.27 15.00
N ALA A 663 -0.79 28.13 14.41
CA ALA A 663 -0.48 29.52 14.12
C ALA A 663 -1.39 30.44 14.92
N HIS A 664 -0.82 31.42 15.64
CA HIS A 664 -1.57 32.35 16.50
C HIS A 664 -2.56 31.67 17.47
N GLY A 665 -2.22 30.49 17.97
CA GLY A 665 -3.07 29.70 18.87
C GLY A 665 -4.22 28.95 18.18
N VAL A 666 -4.29 29.00 16.85
CA VAL A 666 -5.26 28.25 16.04
C VAL A 666 -4.58 27.02 15.46
N PRO A 667 -4.95 25.80 15.89
CA PRO A 667 -4.50 24.58 15.24
C PRO A 667 -5.18 24.44 13.86
N THR A 668 -4.38 24.06 12.87
CA THR A 668 -4.78 23.79 11.48
C THR A 668 -4.26 22.41 11.07
N LEU A 669 -5.15 21.61 10.51
CA LEU A 669 -4.90 20.28 9.95
C LEU A 669 -4.75 20.38 8.44
N VAL A 670 -3.90 19.51 7.89
CA VAL A 670 -3.83 19.25 6.46
C VAL A 670 -3.85 17.75 6.16
N GLY A 671 -4.28 17.39 4.96
CA GLY A 671 -4.27 16.04 4.44
C GLY A 671 -5.07 15.95 3.15
N SER A 672 -5.81 14.86 2.97
CA SER A 672 -6.68 14.65 1.81
C SER A 672 -7.97 13.90 2.18
N TYR A 673 -8.95 13.92 1.28
CA TYR A 673 -10.07 13.00 1.35
C TYR A 673 -10.45 12.49 -0.03
N LEU A 674 -10.93 11.25 -0.14
CA LEU A 674 -11.49 10.70 -1.37
C LEU A 674 -12.85 11.34 -1.65
N ASP A 675 -13.01 12.02 -2.79
CA ASP A 675 -14.34 12.41 -3.25
C ASP A 675 -15.02 11.21 -3.92
N THR A 676 -16.05 10.63 -3.28
CA THR A 676 -16.77 9.47 -3.81
C THR A 676 -17.55 9.74 -5.11
N THR A 677 -17.61 11.00 -5.58
CA THR A 677 -18.28 11.37 -6.83
C THR A 677 -17.31 11.36 -8.00
N THR A 678 -16.09 11.87 -7.78
CA THR A 678 -15.04 11.98 -8.80
C THR A 678 -14.01 10.86 -8.71
N GLU A 679 -13.95 10.19 -7.55
CA GLU A 679 -13.01 9.15 -7.16
C GLU A 679 -11.55 9.63 -7.07
N PHE A 680 -11.34 10.95 -7.02
CA PHE A 680 -10.04 11.58 -6.79
C PHE A 680 -9.84 12.00 -5.34
N LEU A 681 -8.59 12.15 -4.94
CA LEU A 681 -8.22 12.79 -3.67
C LEU A 681 -8.32 14.30 -3.78
N ASP A 682 -9.12 14.89 -2.90
CA ASP A 682 -9.21 16.33 -2.69
C ASP A 682 -8.37 16.75 -1.47
N PRO A 683 -7.83 17.99 -1.45
CA PRO A 683 -7.07 18.49 -0.32
C PRO A 683 -7.99 18.76 0.88
N LEU A 684 -7.61 18.23 2.04
CA LEU A 684 -8.25 18.52 3.32
C LEU A 684 -7.46 19.60 4.05
N VAL A 685 -8.06 20.77 4.28
CA VAL A 685 -7.52 21.76 5.22
C VAL A 685 -8.61 22.16 6.18
N ALA A 686 -8.33 22.12 7.49
CA ALA A 686 -9.31 22.47 8.52
C ALA A 686 -8.67 23.20 9.69
N SER A 687 -9.33 24.22 10.22
CA SER A 687 -8.84 24.98 11.39
C SER A 687 -9.87 24.97 12.52
N LEU A 688 -9.39 24.99 13.77
CA LEU A 688 -10.25 25.09 14.94
C LEU A 688 -10.64 26.56 15.20
N LYS A 689 -11.89 26.92 14.90
CA LYS A 689 -12.44 28.27 15.12
C LYS A 689 -13.67 28.20 16.01
N ASP A 690 -13.73 29.04 17.03
CA ASP A 690 -14.83 29.10 18.00
C ASP A 690 -15.16 27.72 18.64
N GLY A 691 -14.12 26.92 18.90
CA GLY A 691 -14.25 25.59 19.48
C GLY A 691 -14.80 24.52 18.52
N ARG A 692 -14.85 24.79 17.22
CA ARG A 692 -15.29 23.85 16.18
C ARG A 692 -14.30 23.78 15.05
N TRP A 693 -14.05 22.57 14.57
CA TRP A 693 -13.27 22.37 13.36
C TRP A 693 -14.08 22.79 12.14
N GLN A 694 -13.47 23.61 11.29
CA GLN A 694 -14.09 24.15 10.08
C GLN A 694 -13.15 23.91 8.90
N THR A 695 -13.67 23.33 7.82
CA THR A 695 -12.92 23.17 6.57
C THR A 695 -12.60 24.55 5.97
N VAL A 696 -11.40 24.66 5.41
CA VAL A 696 -10.88 25.86 4.77
C VAL A 696 -10.77 25.57 3.29
N ASP A 697 -11.40 26.43 2.51
CA ASP A 697 -11.42 26.33 1.07
C ASP A 697 -10.11 26.87 0.48
N VAL A 698 -9.16 25.98 0.23
CA VAL A 698 -7.82 26.30 -0.29
C VAL A 698 -7.84 26.45 -1.83
N PRO A 699 -6.76 26.98 -2.45
CA PRO A 699 -6.63 27.06 -3.90
C PRO A 699 -6.66 25.66 -4.55
N TYR A 700 -7.85 25.17 -4.84
CA TYR A 700 -8.01 23.91 -5.56
C TYR A 700 -7.48 24.08 -6.99
N LEU A 701 -6.41 23.35 -7.30
CA LEU A 701 -6.01 23.13 -8.68
C LEU A 701 -7.00 22.10 -9.22
N ASN A 702 -7.76 22.43 -10.27
CA ASN A 702 -8.71 21.49 -10.89
C ASN A 702 -7.94 20.36 -11.60
N THR A 703 -7.24 19.55 -10.83
CA THR A 703 -6.44 18.40 -11.21
C THR A 703 -7.18 17.12 -10.86
N ASN A 704 -6.60 15.95 -11.15
CA ASN A 704 -7.11 14.67 -10.68
C ASN A 704 -6.90 14.60 -9.15
N ASP A 705 -5.89 13.90 -8.66
CA ASP A 705 -5.56 13.89 -7.23
C ASP A 705 -4.82 15.17 -6.81
N CYS A 706 -5.12 15.64 -5.60
CA CYS A 706 -4.46 16.76 -4.95
C CYS A 706 -4.37 16.52 -3.45
N VAL A 707 -3.14 16.48 -2.93
CA VAL A 707 -2.86 16.14 -1.53
C VAL A 707 -2.02 17.24 -0.89
N VAL A 708 -2.40 17.66 0.32
CA VAL A 708 -1.57 18.53 1.17
C VAL A 708 -0.94 17.69 2.26
N ALA A 709 0.32 17.33 2.05
CA ALA A 709 1.08 16.36 2.82
C ALA A 709 1.44 16.82 4.23
N ALA A 710 1.95 18.05 4.35
CA ALA A 710 2.54 18.54 5.57
C ALA A 710 2.34 20.04 5.71
N ILE A 711 2.35 20.51 6.96
CA ILE A 711 2.18 21.92 7.31
C ILE A 711 3.12 22.28 8.46
N ALA A 712 3.70 23.47 8.38
CA ALA A 712 4.52 24.05 9.44
C ALA A 712 4.18 25.52 9.65
N ALA A 713 4.28 25.98 10.91
CA ALA A 713 4.00 27.35 11.30
C ALA A 713 5.28 28.11 11.65
N THR A 714 5.35 29.37 11.24
CA THR A 714 6.36 30.30 11.76
C THR A 714 5.94 30.82 13.14
N ARG A 715 6.90 31.36 13.91
CA ARG A 715 6.60 32.01 15.21
C ARG A 715 5.68 33.23 15.08
N ASP A 716 5.74 33.93 13.96
CA ASP A 716 4.87 35.06 13.64
C ASP A 716 3.53 34.64 13.02
N GLY A 717 3.23 33.34 12.95
CA GLY A 717 1.92 32.79 12.61
C GLY A 717 1.62 32.61 11.12
N GLN A 718 2.63 32.67 10.26
CA GLN A 718 2.50 32.26 8.87
C GLN A 718 2.51 30.73 8.78
N LEU A 719 1.79 30.17 7.81
CA LEU A 719 1.78 28.73 7.55
C LEU A 719 2.37 28.44 6.17
N PHE A 720 3.18 27.39 6.10
CA PHE A 720 3.66 26.80 4.86
C PHE A 720 3.16 25.37 4.80
N ALA A 721 2.51 25.01 3.69
CA ALA A 721 2.06 23.66 3.43
C ALA A 721 2.66 23.15 2.12
N VAL A 722 2.93 21.85 2.06
CA VAL A 722 3.51 21.20 0.88
C VAL A 722 2.75 19.93 0.54
N GLY A 723 2.86 19.48 -0.70
CA GLY A 723 2.22 18.26 -1.18
C GLY A 723 2.43 18.03 -2.67
N TYR A 724 1.41 17.54 -3.35
CA TYR A 724 1.41 17.35 -4.80
C TYR A 724 0.01 17.52 -5.41
N GLY A 725 -0.03 17.82 -6.70
CA GLY A 725 -1.22 17.68 -7.53
C GLY A 725 -0.93 16.82 -8.75
N HIS A 726 -1.96 16.22 -9.35
CA HIS A 726 -1.82 15.28 -10.46
C HIS A 726 -2.34 15.88 -11.77
N GLY A 727 -1.43 16.19 -12.70
CA GLY A 727 -1.74 16.75 -14.01
C GLY A 727 -1.65 15.74 -15.15
N ASP A 728 -1.84 16.20 -16.39
CA ASP A 728 -1.82 15.34 -17.59
C ASP A 728 -0.51 14.56 -17.82
N ASN A 729 0.60 14.98 -17.19
CA ASN A 729 1.94 14.38 -17.34
C ASN A 729 2.47 13.79 -16.03
N GLY A 730 1.59 13.49 -15.05
CA GLY A 730 1.98 12.99 -13.74
C GLY A 730 1.92 14.04 -12.63
N ARG A 731 2.53 13.72 -11.48
CA ARG A 731 2.48 14.53 -10.25
C ARG A 731 3.42 15.73 -10.34
N PHE A 732 2.94 16.89 -9.93
CA PHE A 732 3.76 18.07 -9.73
C PHE A 732 3.75 18.48 -8.27
N ALA A 733 4.90 18.96 -7.81
CA ALA A 733 5.05 19.32 -6.41
C ALA A 733 4.21 20.57 -6.10
N LEU A 734 3.59 20.64 -4.92
CA LEU A 734 2.75 21.76 -4.48
C LEU A 734 3.37 22.43 -3.26
N VAL A 735 3.40 23.77 -3.26
CA VAL A 735 3.75 24.58 -2.09
C VAL A 735 2.73 25.69 -1.92
N GLU A 736 2.14 25.81 -0.74
CA GLU A 736 1.19 26.85 -0.40
C GLU A 736 1.66 27.66 0.82
N HIS A 737 1.40 28.97 0.77
CA HIS A 737 1.74 29.91 1.84
C HIS A 737 0.49 30.67 2.30
N HIS A 738 0.27 30.69 3.62
CA HIS A 738 -0.74 31.51 4.28
C HIS A 738 -0.05 32.61 5.10
N ALA A 739 -0.33 33.87 4.78
CA ALA A 739 0.37 35.02 5.35
C ALA A 739 0.02 35.32 6.83
N GLY A 740 -0.97 34.62 7.40
CA GLY A 740 -1.43 34.81 8.79
C GLY A 740 -2.76 35.52 8.87
#